data_AF-A0A1X0JYK8-F1
#
_entry.id   AF-A0A1X0JYK8-F1
#
_cell.length_a   1.000
_cell.length_b   1.000
_cell.length_c   1.000
_cell.angle_alpha   90.00
_cell.angle_beta   90.00
_cell.angle_gamma   90.00
#
_symmetry.space_group_name_H-M   'P 1'
#
loop_
_entity.id
_entity.type
_entity.pdbx_description
1 polymer ?
#
loop_
_entity_poly.entity_id
_entity_poly.type
_entity_poly.pdbx_seq_one_letter_code
_entity_poly.pdbx_strand_id
1 'polypeptide(L)'
;MMRLSRSLRKYRWLVFTGWLLALVPAVYLALTQSGNLTGGGFEVAGSQSLLVHDQLEELYHDQGGSSLALVAAPRPDASYADINDAVALLRRTAAEVPGVSEVPNPTQRPPQPDRPYVLSLRLDSKNTSDVAKQLRTKVGVKGDQAGQTANGRVRLYVIGQGALSAAAAQNTKHDIAAAERWNLPVILIVLLAVFGSLAAAAIPLALGVCTVVVTMGLVYLLSSYTTMSVFVTSTVSMFGIALAVDYSLFILMRFREELRSGREPQEAVDAAMATSGLAVVLSGMTVVASLTGIYVINTPALKSMATGAILAVAVAMLTSTTLTPAALATFGRSAAKRSAFLHWSRGPEGGQSRFWNRWIGGVMRRPWMSALAASLVLLVMAAPASSMVLGNSLLRQFDSSHEIRAGVGAAAEALGPGALGPIRVLITFPDGGAASPEHSQTIGAIRQRMTQAPNIVSVAPPQFAEDNGSALLSAVLSVDPEDMRAREAVGWMRAQLPKVPDRGTARVDVGGPTALIKDFDDQVSKTEPLVLAIVALIAFVMLLVSVHSVFLALKGVLMTLLSVAAAYGSLVMVFQWGWLKDLGFAQISSIDSTVPPLVLAMTFGLSMDYEIFLLTRIRERFLHAGNTRDAVAYGVSTSARTITSAALIMIAVFVGFAFAGMPLVAEIGVACAVAIAVDATVVRLVLVPALMAMFAQWNWWLPPWLSRILPSVDFDRPLPAVDLADVVVIPDDISALTAPNADLRMVLKSAAKLKHLAPDAICVTDPLAFTGCGRSGSQRHGALLQGSDQDRGRDPGQIPHQVDIDDERAGVGVVTADRRTGGNGHGNSASGARKRVAGLTSRNGIAKAIVGADRPVHPVTLWRGRLSVAIDALESEPEAEDQRIYERRSPVETTHVQLPTGDRLLVPTGAETLRLKGYLIMCRNSRRDYADFADMVETLEPETAAVVLAGMDRYYCCQSPRRQWIATQLVRRLADPDPCDLDEEQGSEGEARPDWEEIRQRCLSVAVAMLEEAR
;
A
#
# COMPACT_ATOMS: atom_id res chain seq x y z
N MET A 1 6.40 2.49 -18.88
CA MET A 1 5.04 2.29 -18.31
C MET A 1 3.90 2.97 -19.06
N MET A 2 3.99 4.26 -19.45
CA MET A 2 2.87 4.93 -20.16
C MET A 2 2.39 4.22 -21.44
N ARG A 3 3.32 3.71 -22.27
CA ARG A 3 2.94 2.94 -23.47
C ARG A 3 2.17 1.66 -23.13
N LEU A 4 2.57 0.97 -22.07
CA LEU A 4 1.90 -0.24 -21.58
C LEU A 4 0.47 0.09 -21.12
N SER A 5 0.31 1.14 -20.31
CA SER A 5 -1.00 1.63 -19.85
C SER A 5 -1.94 1.95 -21.02
N ARG A 6 -1.48 2.74 -22.02
CA ARG A 6 -2.29 3.04 -23.21
C ARG A 6 -2.75 1.79 -23.95
N SER A 7 -1.85 0.83 -24.16
CA SER A 7 -2.18 -0.45 -24.83
C SER A 7 -3.18 -1.27 -24.01
N LEU A 8 -2.96 -1.41 -22.71
CA LEU A 8 -3.86 -2.16 -21.81
C LEU A 8 -5.27 -1.57 -21.79
N ARG A 9 -5.41 -0.23 -21.86
CA ARG A 9 -6.74 0.41 -21.95
C ARG A 9 -7.44 0.16 -23.28
N LYS A 10 -6.69 0.23 -24.39
CA LYS A 10 -7.24 -0.03 -25.74
C LYS A 10 -7.77 -1.45 -25.84
N TYR A 11 -7.04 -2.40 -25.24
CA TYR A 11 -7.36 -3.83 -25.24
C TYR A 11 -7.92 -4.32 -23.89
N ARG A 12 -8.60 -3.45 -23.13
CA ARG A 12 -9.04 -3.77 -21.75
C ARG A 12 -9.87 -5.06 -21.64
N TRP A 13 -10.71 -5.34 -22.64
CA TRP A 13 -11.50 -6.56 -22.69
C TRP A 13 -10.64 -7.80 -22.92
N LEU A 14 -9.57 -7.73 -23.72
CA LEU A 14 -8.61 -8.83 -23.84
C LEU A 14 -7.87 -9.09 -22.52
N VAL A 15 -7.56 -8.05 -21.75
CA VAL A 15 -6.95 -8.20 -20.41
C VAL A 15 -7.92 -8.92 -19.47
N PHE A 16 -9.18 -8.49 -19.40
CA PHE A 16 -10.20 -9.17 -18.60
C PHE A 16 -10.41 -10.61 -19.06
N THR A 17 -10.51 -10.87 -20.36
CA THR A 17 -10.65 -12.23 -20.90
C THR A 17 -9.43 -13.09 -20.59
N GLY A 18 -8.21 -12.55 -20.68
CA GLY A 18 -6.99 -13.27 -20.33
C GLY A 18 -6.94 -13.67 -18.86
N TRP A 19 -7.28 -12.74 -17.96
CA TRP A 19 -7.38 -13.03 -16.52
C TRP A 19 -8.53 -13.98 -16.19
N LEU A 20 -9.68 -13.85 -16.87
CA LEU A 20 -10.79 -14.79 -16.71
C LEU A 20 -10.39 -16.20 -17.16
N LEU A 21 -9.66 -16.32 -18.26
CA LEU A 21 -9.16 -17.59 -18.79
C LEU A 21 -8.07 -18.20 -17.91
N ALA A 22 -7.31 -17.39 -17.15
CA ALA A 22 -6.43 -17.88 -16.09
C ALA A 22 -7.21 -18.28 -14.82
N LEU A 23 -8.24 -17.51 -14.45
CA LEU A 23 -8.99 -17.68 -13.21
C LEU A 23 -9.89 -18.92 -13.24
N VAL A 24 -10.60 -19.18 -14.33
CA VAL A 24 -11.50 -20.35 -14.46
C VAL A 24 -10.77 -21.69 -14.20
N PRO A 25 -9.66 -22.02 -14.88
CA PRO A 25 -8.92 -23.24 -14.57
C PRO A 25 -8.25 -23.16 -13.20
N ALA A 26 -7.78 -21.99 -12.75
CA ALA A 26 -7.19 -21.85 -11.42
C ALA A 26 -8.19 -22.16 -10.31
N VAL A 27 -9.46 -21.77 -10.43
CA VAL A 27 -10.53 -22.15 -9.48
C VAL A 27 -10.70 -23.67 -9.45
N TYR A 28 -10.77 -24.31 -10.62
CA TYR A 28 -10.88 -25.77 -10.70
C TYR A 28 -9.68 -26.48 -10.04
N LEU A 29 -8.47 -26.01 -10.34
CA LEU A 29 -7.22 -26.57 -9.81
C LEU A 29 -7.05 -26.32 -8.29
N ALA A 30 -7.47 -25.14 -7.80
CA ALA A 30 -7.45 -24.81 -6.39
C ALA A 30 -8.43 -25.69 -5.59
N LEU A 31 -9.60 -26.01 -6.16
CA LEU A 31 -10.57 -26.92 -5.53
C LEU A 31 -10.09 -28.37 -5.49
N THR A 32 -9.26 -28.81 -6.44
CA THR A 32 -8.71 -30.18 -6.51
C THR A 32 -7.39 -30.37 -5.76
N GLN A 33 -6.82 -29.31 -5.18
CA GLN A 33 -5.45 -29.24 -4.62
C GLN A 33 -5.13 -30.21 -3.46
N SER A 34 -6.12 -30.94 -2.92
CA SER A 34 -5.99 -31.78 -1.70
C SER A 34 -4.98 -32.92 -1.75
N GLY A 35 -4.58 -33.36 -2.94
CA GLY A 35 -3.90 -34.64 -3.14
C GLY A 35 -2.37 -34.59 -3.17
N ASN A 36 -1.77 -33.48 -3.60
CA ASN A 36 -0.34 -33.44 -4.00
C ASN A 36 0.58 -32.68 -3.04
N LEU A 37 0.03 -32.03 -2.00
CA LEU A 37 0.83 -31.32 -1.00
C LEU A 37 1.26 -32.28 0.11
N THR A 38 2.53 -32.25 0.48
CA THR A 38 3.07 -33.09 1.54
C THR A 38 3.11 -32.30 2.86
N GLY A 39 2.85 -32.97 3.99
CA GLY A 39 3.02 -32.37 5.33
C GLY A 39 4.48 -32.31 5.80
N GLY A 40 5.43 -32.78 4.97
CA GLY A 40 6.86 -32.90 5.28
C GLY A 40 7.72 -31.81 4.63
N GLY A 41 9.00 -32.15 4.43
CA GLY A 41 10.01 -31.25 3.85
C GLY A 41 10.95 -30.60 4.86
N PHE A 42 10.99 -31.10 6.10
CA PHE A 42 11.91 -30.64 7.15
C PHE A 42 13.25 -31.39 7.14
N GLU A 43 13.49 -32.21 6.12
CA GLU A 43 14.75 -32.91 5.95
C GLU A 43 15.86 -31.99 5.43
N VAL A 44 17.08 -32.27 5.89
CA VAL A 44 18.28 -31.53 5.50
C VAL A 44 19.15 -32.44 4.64
N ALA A 45 19.40 -32.01 3.40
CA ALA A 45 20.24 -32.76 2.47
C ALA A 45 21.65 -32.97 3.05
N GLY A 46 22.12 -34.22 3.04
CA GLY A 46 23.44 -34.59 3.58
C GLY A 46 23.52 -34.67 5.11
N SER A 47 22.40 -34.55 5.84
CA SER A 47 22.36 -34.76 7.29
C SER A 47 22.47 -36.23 7.68
N GLN A 48 22.97 -36.50 8.90
CA GLN A 48 23.01 -37.86 9.43
C GLN A 48 21.60 -38.43 9.59
N SER A 49 20.63 -37.61 10.03
CA SER A 49 19.27 -38.09 10.25
C SER A 49 18.59 -38.53 8.97
N LEU A 50 18.82 -37.82 7.86
CA LEU A 50 18.29 -38.20 6.55
C LEU A 50 18.95 -39.48 6.04
N LEU A 51 20.27 -39.62 6.17
CA LEU A 51 20.97 -40.86 5.81
C LEU A 51 20.43 -42.07 6.59
N VAL A 52 20.22 -41.93 7.90
CA VAL A 52 19.61 -43.00 8.71
C VAL A 52 18.17 -43.26 8.26
N HIS A 53 17.40 -42.24 7.90
CA HIS A 53 16.04 -42.40 7.40
C HIS A 53 16.02 -43.20 6.08
N ASP A 54 16.85 -42.82 5.11
CA ASP A 54 16.94 -43.48 3.81
C ASP A 54 17.41 -44.95 3.96
N GLN A 55 18.42 -45.21 4.79
CA GLN A 55 18.89 -46.58 5.05
C GLN A 55 17.87 -47.44 5.79
N LEU A 56 17.03 -46.85 6.64
CA LEU A 56 15.94 -47.58 7.29
C LEU A 56 14.88 -48.02 6.28
N GLU A 57 14.52 -47.15 5.34
CA GLU A 57 13.57 -47.50 4.28
C GLU A 57 14.11 -48.59 3.33
N GLU A 58 15.40 -48.54 3.02
CA GLU A 58 16.05 -49.45 2.06
C GLU A 58 16.44 -50.82 2.66
N LEU A 59 17.04 -50.85 3.85
CA LEU A 59 17.69 -52.04 4.41
C LEU A 59 16.97 -52.68 5.61
N TYR A 60 16.00 -51.98 6.19
CA TYR A 60 15.27 -52.42 7.38
C TYR A 60 13.76 -52.38 7.13
N HIS A 61 13.25 -53.18 6.20
CA HIS A 61 11.83 -53.15 5.83
C HIS A 61 10.85 -53.36 7.02
N ASP A 62 11.27 -54.10 8.06
CA ASP A 62 10.48 -54.30 9.29
C ASP A 62 10.47 -53.09 10.25
N GLN A 63 11.40 -52.13 10.10
CA GLN A 63 11.53 -50.93 10.94
C GLN A 63 11.36 -49.60 10.18
N GLY A 64 11.56 -49.62 8.85
CA GLY A 64 11.53 -48.47 7.95
C GLY A 64 10.16 -48.15 7.36
N GLY A 65 9.18 -49.06 7.49
CA GLY A 65 7.81 -48.80 7.05
C GLY A 65 7.18 -47.62 7.80
N SER A 66 6.47 -46.76 7.07
CA SER A 66 5.65 -45.69 7.66
C SER A 66 4.65 -46.29 8.65
N SER A 67 4.91 -46.16 9.94
CA SER A 67 4.00 -46.70 10.96
C SER A 67 2.86 -45.73 11.23
N LEU A 68 1.64 -46.18 10.96
CA LEU A 68 0.43 -45.61 11.55
C LEU A 68 0.13 -46.36 12.85
N ALA A 69 -0.54 -45.72 13.79
CA ALA A 69 -1.09 -46.44 14.92
C ALA A 69 -2.51 -45.98 15.22
N LEU A 70 -3.33 -46.92 15.67
CA LEU A 70 -4.66 -46.63 16.17
C LEU A 70 -4.62 -46.67 17.69
N VAL A 71 -5.20 -45.67 18.36
CA VAL A 71 -5.19 -45.59 19.82
C VAL A 71 -6.60 -45.62 20.34
N ALA A 72 -6.88 -46.55 21.26
CA ALA A 72 -8.11 -46.57 22.04
C ALA A 72 -7.82 -45.99 23.42
N ALA A 73 -8.39 -44.83 23.75
CA ALA A 73 -8.28 -44.21 25.07
C ALA A 73 -9.60 -44.34 25.83
N PRO A 74 -9.64 -45.08 26.95
CA PRO A 74 -10.84 -45.20 27.78
C PRO A 74 -11.14 -43.89 28.51
N ARG A 75 -12.42 -43.56 28.68
CA ARG A 75 -12.87 -42.53 29.64
C ARG A 75 -12.95 -43.13 31.05
N PRO A 76 -13.01 -42.29 32.11
CA PRO A 76 -13.07 -42.77 33.49
C PRO A 76 -14.25 -43.72 33.80
N ASP A 77 -15.31 -43.67 32.99
CA ASP A 77 -16.52 -44.50 33.10
C ASP A 77 -16.48 -45.76 32.20
N ALA A 78 -15.39 -46.01 31.49
CA ALA A 78 -15.26 -47.15 30.58
C ALA A 78 -15.03 -48.47 31.34
N SER A 79 -15.75 -49.52 30.95
CA SER A 79 -15.55 -50.86 31.49
C SER A 79 -14.48 -51.64 30.72
N TYR A 80 -14.03 -52.77 31.30
CA TYR A 80 -13.13 -53.71 30.63
C TYR A 80 -13.72 -54.27 29.32
N ALA A 81 -15.05 -54.43 29.24
CA ALA A 81 -15.72 -54.83 28.00
C ALA A 81 -15.64 -53.72 26.95
N ASP A 82 -15.91 -52.47 27.35
CA ASP A 82 -15.91 -51.31 26.43
C ASP A 82 -14.53 -51.14 25.75
N ILE A 83 -13.42 -51.30 26.48
CA ILE A 83 -12.07 -51.17 25.90
C ILE A 83 -11.70 -52.35 24.98
N ASN A 84 -12.11 -53.58 25.32
CA ASN A 84 -11.86 -54.74 24.46
C ASN A 84 -12.67 -54.68 23.17
N ASP A 85 -13.93 -54.24 23.25
CA ASP A 85 -14.77 -54.01 22.09
C ASP A 85 -14.20 -52.91 21.19
N ALA A 86 -13.66 -51.84 21.78
CA ALA A 86 -12.98 -50.77 21.06
C ALA A 86 -11.73 -51.28 20.31
N VAL A 87 -10.88 -52.07 20.97
CA VAL A 87 -9.67 -52.65 20.33
C VAL A 87 -10.06 -53.65 19.22
N ALA A 88 -11.09 -54.47 19.45
CA ALA A 88 -11.62 -55.38 18.45
C ALA A 88 -12.18 -54.63 17.23
N LEU A 89 -12.87 -53.50 17.45
CA LEU A 89 -13.33 -52.61 16.39
C LEU A 89 -12.14 -52.05 15.59
N LEU A 90 -11.11 -51.50 16.25
CA LEU A 90 -9.93 -50.97 15.58
C LEU A 90 -9.21 -52.02 14.73
N ARG A 91 -9.07 -53.27 15.24
CA ARG A 91 -8.50 -54.38 14.48
C ARG A 91 -9.31 -54.72 13.24
N ARG A 92 -10.64 -54.76 13.34
CA ARG A 92 -11.52 -54.98 12.17
C ARG A 92 -11.37 -53.86 11.16
N THR A 93 -11.38 -52.61 11.62
CA THR A 93 -11.23 -51.43 10.76
C THR A 93 -9.89 -51.44 10.02
N ALA A 94 -8.80 -51.81 10.70
CA ALA A 94 -7.49 -51.95 10.08
C ALA A 94 -7.47 -53.07 9.02
N ALA A 95 -8.07 -54.22 9.33
CA ALA A 95 -8.12 -55.38 8.41
C ALA A 95 -8.95 -55.13 7.13
N GLU A 96 -9.93 -54.23 7.18
CA GLU A 96 -10.71 -53.85 6.00
C GLU A 96 -9.97 -52.91 5.03
N VAL A 97 -8.85 -52.32 5.44
CA VAL A 97 -8.08 -51.40 4.59
C VAL A 97 -6.96 -52.18 3.90
N PRO A 98 -6.93 -52.24 2.55
CA PRO A 98 -5.92 -53.01 1.84
C PRO A 98 -4.52 -52.43 2.07
N GLY A 99 -3.53 -53.32 2.28
CA GLY A 99 -2.14 -52.94 2.51
C GLY A 99 -1.82 -52.48 3.95
N VAL A 100 -2.70 -52.76 4.91
CA VAL A 100 -2.47 -52.52 6.34
C VAL A 100 -2.30 -53.85 7.07
N SER A 101 -1.20 -54.02 7.81
CA SER A 101 -0.96 -55.18 8.68
C SER A 101 -0.71 -54.74 10.13
N GLU A 102 -1.21 -55.51 11.10
CA GLU A 102 -0.92 -55.26 12.53
C GLU A 102 0.51 -55.69 12.84
N VAL A 103 1.27 -54.83 13.53
CA VAL A 103 2.59 -55.17 14.08
C VAL A 103 2.41 -55.46 15.57
N PRO A 104 2.52 -56.73 16.00
CA PRO A 104 2.38 -57.07 17.41
C PRO A 104 3.48 -56.39 18.23
N ASN A 105 3.11 -55.71 19.32
CA ASN A 105 4.06 -55.22 20.31
C ASN A 105 4.04 -56.16 21.54
N PRO A 106 4.97 -57.13 21.65
CA PRO A 106 4.96 -58.12 22.73
C PRO A 106 5.26 -57.49 24.11
N THR A 107 5.80 -56.28 24.15
CA THR A 107 6.12 -55.57 25.41
C THR A 107 4.93 -54.77 25.95
N GLN A 108 3.89 -54.59 25.14
CA GLN A 108 2.70 -53.85 25.52
C GLN A 108 1.77 -54.71 26.38
N ARG A 109 1.23 -54.11 27.44
CA ARG A 109 0.31 -54.82 28.33
C ARG A 109 -1.07 -54.99 27.68
N PRO A 110 -1.85 -56.01 28.08
CA PRO A 110 -3.22 -56.21 27.58
C PRO A 110 -4.11 -54.98 27.82
N PRO A 111 -5.15 -54.78 26.98
CA PRO A 111 -6.08 -53.66 27.12
C PRO A 111 -6.80 -53.71 28.47
N GLN A 112 -6.78 -52.58 29.19
CA GLN A 112 -7.42 -52.41 30.49
C GLN A 112 -8.04 -51.00 30.56
N PRO A 113 -9.12 -50.80 31.35
CA PRO A 113 -9.84 -49.52 31.39
C PRO A 113 -9.05 -48.39 32.07
N ASP A 114 -7.95 -48.70 32.75
CA ASP A 114 -7.08 -47.75 33.45
C ASP A 114 -6.04 -47.08 32.55
N ARG A 115 -5.88 -47.53 31.29
CA ARG A 115 -4.88 -46.99 30.37
C ARG A 115 -5.30 -47.06 28.90
N PRO A 116 -4.71 -46.22 28.03
CA PRO A 116 -4.90 -46.35 26.59
C PRO A 116 -4.24 -47.62 26.02
N TYR A 117 -4.73 -48.09 24.87
CA TYR A 117 -4.16 -49.19 24.11
C TYR A 117 -3.80 -48.72 22.70
N VAL A 118 -2.56 -48.95 22.29
CA VAL A 118 -2.02 -48.61 20.97
C VAL A 118 -1.95 -49.86 20.09
N LEU A 119 -2.47 -49.77 18.88
CA LEU A 119 -2.40 -50.78 17.84
C LEU A 119 -1.47 -50.25 16.75
N SER A 120 -0.24 -50.75 16.73
CA SER A 120 0.74 -50.38 15.69
C SER A 120 0.41 -51.06 14.37
N LEU A 121 0.37 -50.27 13.30
CA LEU A 121 0.08 -50.72 11.95
C LEU A 121 1.31 -50.51 11.05
N ARG A 122 1.53 -51.47 10.17
CA ARG A 122 2.46 -51.40 9.05
C ARG A 122 1.67 -51.20 7.76
N LEU A 123 2.24 -50.38 6.88
CA LEU A 123 1.71 -50.09 5.57
C LEU A 123 2.62 -50.67 4.50
N ASP A 124 2.04 -51.40 3.55
CA ASP A 124 2.76 -51.94 2.39
C ASP A 124 2.83 -50.91 1.24
N SER A 125 2.03 -49.84 1.31
CA SER A 125 1.93 -48.80 0.28
C SER A 125 2.70 -47.53 0.64
N LYS A 126 3.35 -46.93 -0.35
CA LYS A 126 4.01 -45.61 -0.23
C LYS A 126 3.02 -44.45 0.01
N ASN A 127 1.72 -44.64 -0.23
CA ASN A 127 0.69 -43.61 -0.01
C ASN A 127 0.13 -43.59 1.43
N THR A 128 0.99 -43.31 2.40
CA THR A 128 0.68 -43.28 3.84
C THR A 128 -0.44 -42.27 4.21
N SER A 129 -0.50 -41.11 3.54
CA SER A 129 -1.48 -40.06 3.82
C SER A 129 -2.91 -40.46 3.44
N ASP A 130 -3.10 -41.13 2.30
CA ASP A 130 -4.42 -41.54 1.85
C ASP A 130 -4.99 -42.67 2.71
N VAL A 131 -4.14 -43.63 3.09
CA VAL A 131 -4.53 -44.68 4.04
C VAL A 131 -4.89 -44.07 5.40
N ALA A 132 -4.14 -43.09 5.87
CA ALA A 132 -4.47 -42.38 7.10
C ALA A 132 -5.81 -41.63 7.03
N LYS A 133 -6.13 -40.98 5.90
CA LYS A 133 -7.45 -40.34 5.68
C LYS A 133 -8.59 -41.36 5.71
N GLN A 134 -8.40 -42.52 5.07
CA GLN A 134 -9.38 -43.60 5.07
C GLN A 134 -9.61 -44.15 6.48
N LEU A 135 -8.53 -44.42 7.22
CA LEU A 135 -8.61 -44.87 8.61
C LEU A 135 -9.27 -43.84 9.52
N ARG A 136 -8.91 -42.54 9.42
CA ARG A 136 -9.56 -41.46 10.17
C ARG A 136 -11.08 -41.44 9.93
N THR A 137 -11.49 -41.56 8.67
CA THR A 137 -12.91 -41.59 8.30
C THR A 137 -13.63 -42.82 8.87
N LYS A 138 -13.04 -44.01 8.74
CA LYS A 138 -13.63 -45.26 9.25
C LYS A 138 -13.68 -45.33 10.78
N VAL A 139 -12.69 -44.76 11.46
CA VAL A 139 -12.65 -44.66 12.93
C VAL A 139 -13.65 -43.61 13.47
N GLY A 140 -14.25 -42.81 12.59
CA GLY A 140 -15.27 -41.82 12.94
C GLY A 140 -14.70 -40.48 13.40
N VAL A 141 -13.44 -40.17 13.06
CA VAL A 141 -12.85 -38.84 13.30
C VAL A 141 -13.57 -37.81 12.43
N LYS A 142 -14.09 -36.75 13.04
CA LYS A 142 -14.82 -35.67 12.35
C LYS A 142 -14.16 -34.32 12.64
N GLY A 143 -13.43 -33.80 11.66
CA GLY A 143 -12.59 -32.61 11.87
C GLY A 143 -11.58 -32.86 12.98
N ASP A 144 -11.58 -31.99 13.97
CA ASP A 144 -10.66 -31.99 15.13
C ASP A 144 -11.09 -32.95 16.25
N GLN A 145 -12.26 -33.58 16.10
CA GLN A 145 -12.83 -34.46 17.12
C GLN A 145 -12.45 -35.91 16.89
N ALA A 146 -11.96 -36.54 17.97
CA ALA A 146 -11.67 -37.96 18.00
C ALA A 146 -12.89 -38.83 17.66
N GLY A 147 -12.63 -39.98 17.05
CA GLY A 147 -13.64 -41.02 16.90
C GLY A 147 -14.13 -41.51 18.27
N GLN A 148 -15.34 -42.04 18.33
CA GLN A 148 -15.91 -42.57 19.57
C GLN A 148 -16.61 -43.89 19.28
N THR A 149 -16.55 -44.81 20.24
CA THR A 149 -17.38 -46.01 20.22
C THR A 149 -18.87 -45.65 20.31
N ALA A 150 -19.76 -46.56 19.91
CA ALA A 150 -21.21 -46.32 19.92
C ALA A 150 -21.74 -45.87 21.30
N ASN A 151 -21.09 -46.29 22.38
CA ASN A 151 -21.44 -45.94 23.76
C ASN A 151 -20.80 -44.63 24.24
N GLY A 152 -19.91 -44.01 23.45
CA GLY A 152 -19.19 -42.77 23.79
C GLY A 152 -18.11 -42.89 24.87
N ARG A 153 -17.91 -44.08 25.45
CA ARG A 153 -17.02 -44.34 26.59
C ARG A 153 -15.54 -44.49 26.22
N VAL A 154 -15.23 -44.82 24.98
CA VAL A 154 -13.85 -44.95 24.49
C VAL A 154 -13.65 -44.04 23.30
N ARG A 155 -12.61 -43.21 23.37
CA ARG A 155 -12.17 -42.35 22.26
C ARG A 155 -11.15 -43.09 21.40
N LEU A 156 -11.26 -42.92 20.10
CA LEU A 156 -10.46 -43.58 19.09
C LEU A 156 -9.67 -42.54 18.30
N TYR A 157 -8.38 -42.76 18.18
CA TYR A 157 -7.46 -41.84 17.51
C TYR A 157 -6.67 -42.58 16.43
N VAL A 158 -6.27 -41.83 15.40
CA VAL A 158 -5.33 -42.27 14.37
C VAL A 158 -4.10 -41.39 14.48
N ILE A 159 -2.95 -41.98 14.78
CA ILE A 159 -1.68 -41.29 14.95
C ILE A 159 -0.63 -41.83 13.96
N GLY A 160 0.49 -41.13 13.87
CA GLY A 160 1.59 -41.44 12.94
C GLY A 160 1.76 -40.33 11.89
N GLN A 161 2.87 -40.37 11.16
CA GLN A 161 3.27 -39.29 10.24
C GLN A 161 2.26 -39.06 9.10
N GLY A 162 1.65 -40.12 8.57
CA GLY A 162 0.57 -40.02 7.59
C GLY A 162 -0.68 -39.34 8.14
N ALA A 163 -1.04 -39.62 9.40
CA ALA A 163 -2.19 -39.01 10.06
C ALA A 163 -1.92 -37.54 10.43
N LEU A 164 -0.72 -37.23 10.90
CA LEU A 164 -0.26 -35.87 11.19
C LEU A 164 -0.27 -35.00 9.93
N SER A 165 0.29 -35.49 8.83
CA SER A 165 0.28 -34.76 7.55
C SER A 165 -1.13 -34.59 6.97
N ALA A 166 -1.99 -35.62 7.06
CA ALA A 166 -3.39 -35.52 6.65
C ALA A 166 -4.17 -34.48 7.50
N ALA A 167 -3.94 -34.46 8.81
CA ALA A 167 -4.53 -33.49 9.72
C ALA A 167 -4.03 -32.07 9.44
N ALA A 168 -2.72 -31.90 9.23
CA ALA A 168 -2.13 -30.60 8.89
C ALA A 168 -2.76 -30.04 7.60
N ALA A 169 -2.88 -30.88 6.56
CA ALA A 169 -3.53 -30.48 5.31
C ALA A 169 -5.02 -30.14 5.46
N GLN A 170 -5.72 -30.76 6.41
CA GLN A 170 -7.12 -30.46 6.68
C GLN A 170 -7.29 -29.16 7.49
N ASN A 171 -6.48 -28.97 8.54
CA ASN A 171 -6.53 -27.79 9.38
C ASN A 171 -6.11 -26.54 8.63
N THR A 172 -5.00 -26.61 7.88
CA THR A 172 -4.56 -25.48 7.06
C THR A 172 -5.66 -24.98 6.13
N LYS A 173 -6.48 -25.87 5.54
CA LYS A 173 -7.63 -25.47 4.72
C LYS A 173 -8.74 -24.80 5.54
N HIS A 174 -9.07 -25.36 6.71
CA HIS A 174 -10.09 -24.81 7.58
C HIS A 174 -9.69 -23.43 8.12
N ASP A 175 -8.44 -23.29 8.55
CA ASP A 175 -7.87 -22.08 9.13
C ASP A 175 -7.68 -20.98 8.10
N ILE A 176 -7.27 -21.30 6.87
CA ILE A 176 -7.26 -20.32 5.76
C ILE A 176 -8.68 -19.82 5.49
N ALA A 177 -9.67 -20.72 5.41
CA ALA A 177 -11.05 -20.32 5.16
C ALA A 177 -11.63 -19.48 6.31
N ALA A 178 -11.31 -19.82 7.56
CA ALA A 178 -11.71 -19.06 8.74
C ALA A 178 -11.03 -17.67 8.76
N ALA A 179 -9.73 -17.62 8.48
CA ALA A 179 -8.96 -16.38 8.39
C ALA A 179 -9.54 -15.47 7.30
N GLU A 180 -9.80 -15.97 6.10
CA GLU A 180 -10.37 -15.18 5.00
C GLU A 180 -11.78 -14.67 5.36
N ARG A 181 -12.60 -15.49 6.03
CA ARG A 181 -13.94 -15.08 6.46
C ARG A 181 -13.92 -13.88 7.41
N TRP A 182 -12.95 -13.81 8.32
CA TRP A 182 -12.82 -12.69 9.27
C TRP A 182 -12.00 -11.53 8.71
N ASN A 183 -10.98 -11.81 7.91
CA ASN A 183 -10.04 -10.80 7.39
C ASN A 183 -10.68 -9.98 6.26
N LEU A 184 -11.45 -10.60 5.35
CA LEU A 184 -12.08 -9.87 4.24
C LEU A 184 -13.01 -8.73 4.71
N PRO A 185 -13.91 -8.91 5.71
CA PRO A 185 -14.68 -7.82 6.28
C PRO A 185 -13.83 -6.72 6.92
N VAL A 186 -12.77 -7.09 7.67
CA VAL A 186 -11.88 -6.11 8.31
C VAL A 186 -11.15 -5.27 7.25
N ILE A 187 -10.58 -5.92 6.24
CA ILE A 187 -9.94 -5.24 5.10
C ILE A 187 -10.95 -4.32 4.40
N LEU A 188 -12.16 -4.79 4.15
CA LEU A 188 -13.21 -3.99 3.53
C LEU A 188 -13.57 -2.76 4.36
N ILE A 189 -13.69 -2.88 5.68
CA ILE A 189 -13.97 -1.76 6.60
C ILE A 189 -12.84 -0.73 6.54
N VAL A 190 -11.58 -1.17 6.60
CA VAL A 190 -10.43 -0.25 6.55
C VAL A 190 -10.35 0.42 5.17
N LEU A 191 -10.52 -0.32 4.07
CA LEU A 191 -10.57 0.25 2.72
C LEU A 191 -11.72 1.25 2.57
N LEU A 192 -12.89 0.94 3.13
CA LEU A 192 -14.04 1.85 3.13
C LEU A 192 -13.74 3.13 3.91
N ALA A 193 -13.06 3.03 5.05
CA ALA A 193 -12.63 4.18 5.85
C ALA A 193 -11.61 5.06 5.10
N VAL A 194 -10.66 4.45 4.39
CA VAL A 194 -9.64 5.18 3.61
C VAL A 194 -10.25 5.87 2.38
N PHE A 195 -11.11 5.18 1.63
CA PHE A 195 -11.59 5.69 0.35
C PHE A 195 -12.93 6.44 0.42
N GLY A 196 -13.79 6.13 1.39
CA GLY A 196 -15.14 6.68 1.53
C GLY A 196 -16.13 6.24 0.44
N SER A 197 -15.84 5.14 -0.27
CA SER A 197 -16.66 4.61 -1.36
C SER A 197 -16.51 3.09 -1.45
N LEU A 198 -17.65 2.38 -1.46
CA LEU A 198 -17.67 0.92 -1.58
C LEU A 198 -17.08 0.44 -2.91
N ALA A 199 -17.33 1.16 -4.01
CA ALA A 199 -16.78 0.82 -5.32
C ALA A 199 -15.26 0.95 -5.35
N ALA A 200 -14.70 1.97 -4.70
CA ALA A 200 -13.25 2.15 -4.60
C ALA A 200 -12.59 1.10 -3.70
N ALA A 201 -13.27 0.66 -2.64
CA ALA A 201 -12.79 -0.39 -1.75
C ALA A 201 -12.88 -1.80 -2.39
N ALA A 202 -13.90 -2.06 -3.19
CA ALA A 202 -14.11 -3.36 -3.84
C ALA A 202 -13.04 -3.69 -4.88
N ILE A 203 -12.44 -2.69 -5.54
CA ILE A 203 -11.43 -2.92 -6.58
C ILE A 203 -10.18 -3.59 -5.98
N PRO A 204 -9.46 -3.02 -4.99
CA PRO A 204 -8.30 -3.69 -4.38
C PRO A 204 -8.62 -5.09 -3.83
N LEU A 205 -9.79 -5.24 -3.19
CA LEU A 205 -10.20 -6.51 -2.61
C LEU A 205 -10.42 -7.60 -3.66
N ALA A 206 -11.14 -7.29 -4.74
CA ALA A 206 -11.39 -8.24 -5.83
C ALA A 206 -10.09 -8.63 -6.55
N LEU A 207 -9.17 -7.68 -6.73
CA LEU A 207 -7.85 -7.94 -7.29
C LEU A 207 -7.05 -8.87 -6.38
N GLY A 208 -7.08 -8.66 -5.06
CA GLY A 208 -6.42 -9.54 -4.09
C GLY A 208 -6.94 -10.98 -4.12
N VAL A 209 -8.26 -11.17 -4.14
CA VAL A 209 -8.86 -12.51 -4.26
C VAL A 209 -8.47 -13.18 -5.59
N CYS A 210 -8.51 -12.43 -6.70
CA CYS A 210 -8.06 -12.93 -8.00
C CYS A 210 -6.60 -13.38 -7.97
N THR A 211 -5.71 -12.58 -7.36
CA THR A 211 -4.29 -12.91 -7.20
C THR A 211 -4.10 -14.22 -6.43
N VAL A 212 -4.77 -14.40 -5.29
CA VAL A 212 -4.64 -15.63 -4.48
C VAL A 212 -5.09 -16.85 -5.27
N VAL A 213 -6.28 -16.79 -5.88
CA VAL A 213 -6.85 -17.93 -6.63
C VAL A 213 -5.94 -18.34 -7.78
N VAL A 214 -5.46 -17.37 -8.58
CA VAL A 214 -4.55 -17.65 -9.71
C VAL A 214 -3.22 -18.21 -9.21
N THR A 215 -2.66 -17.64 -8.14
CA THR A 215 -1.42 -18.13 -7.54
C THR A 215 -1.59 -19.56 -7.03
N MET A 216 -2.71 -19.87 -6.38
CA MET A 216 -3.00 -21.20 -5.86
C MET A 216 -3.10 -22.25 -6.98
N GLY A 217 -3.76 -21.90 -8.09
CA GLY A 217 -3.80 -22.75 -9.29
C GLY A 217 -2.40 -23.01 -9.88
N LEU A 218 -1.52 -22.00 -9.84
CA LEU A 218 -0.15 -22.13 -10.33
C LEU A 218 0.74 -22.93 -9.36
N VAL A 219 0.54 -22.80 -8.04
CA VAL A 219 1.16 -23.69 -7.03
C VAL A 219 0.73 -25.14 -7.26
N TYR A 220 -0.54 -25.38 -7.55
CA TYR A 220 -1.00 -26.74 -7.86
C TYR A 220 -0.31 -27.32 -9.09
N LEU A 221 -0.19 -26.54 -10.18
CA LEU A 221 0.57 -26.95 -11.37
C LEU A 221 2.04 -27.21 -11.05
N LEU A 222 2.64 -26.44 -10.15
CA LEU A 222 4.03 -26.65 -9.75
C LEU A 222 4.18 -27.89 -8.86
N SER A 223 3.16 -28.19 -8.04
CA SER A 223 3.11 -29.36 -7.17
C SER A 223 3.05 -30.69 -7.93
N SER A 224 2.64 -30.71 -9.20
CA SER A 224 2.68 -31.93 -10.00
C SER A 224 4.08 -32.31 -10.46
N TYR A 225 5.02 -31.36 -10.46
CA TYR A 225 6.42 -31.59 -10.88
C TYR A 225 7.40 -31.56 -9.70
N THR A 226 7.03 -30.91 -8.60
CA THR A 226 7.90 -30.73 -7.44
C THR A 226 7.12 -30.98 -6.16
N THR A 227 7.71 -31.67 -5.19
CA THR A 227 7.08 -31.87 -3.89
C THR A 227 7.00 -30.54 -3.14
N MET A 228 5.77 -30.11 -2.84
CA MET A 228 5.50 -28.84 -2.17
C MET A 228 4.90 -29.09 -0.79
N SER A 229 5.39 -28.33 0.20
CA SER A 229 4.85 -28.37 1.55
C SER A 229 3.43 -27.80 1.62
N VAL A 230 2.61 -28.32 2.54
CA VAL A 230 1.26 -27.82 2.83
C VAL A 230 1.24 -26.33 3.20
N PHE A 231 2.29 -25.86 3.88
CA PHE A 231 2.36 -24.48 4.39
C PHE A 231 2.45 -23.41 3.30
N VAL A 232 2.81 -23.80 2.07
CA VAL A 232 2.80 -22.90 0.89
C VAL A 232 1.45 -22.21 0.72
N THR A 233 0.36 -22.93 1.01
CA THR A 233 -1.01 -22.41 0.86
C THR A 233 -1.27 -21.23 1.79
N SER A 234 -0.85 -21.32 3.05
CA SER A 234 -0.95 -20.21 4.02
C SER A 234 -0.09 -19.03 3.61
N THR A 235 1.14 -19.30 3.18
CA THR A 235 2.06 -18.27 2.68
C THR A 235 1.48 -17.50 1.48
N VAL A 236 0.89 -18.21 0.52
CA VAL A 236 0.26 -17.62 -0.67
C VAL A 236 -0.97 -16.79 -0.32
N SER A 237 -1.87 -17.29 0.54
CA SER A 237 -3.07 -16.53 0.93
C SER A 237 -2.67 -15.27 1.70
N MET A 238 -1.80 -15.41 2.70
CA MET A 238 -1.36 -14.32 3.56
C MET A 238 -0.66 -13.20 2.80
N PHE A 239 0.39 -13.53 2.04
CA PHE A 239 1.15 -12.52 1.30
C PHE A 239 0.46 -12.07 0.02
N GLY A 240 -0.29 -12.97 -0.64
CA GLY A 240 -1.01 -12.66 -1.87
C GLY A 240 -2.07 -11.58 -1.66
N ILE A 241 -2.89 -11.69 -0.61
CA ILE A 241 -3.89 -10.65 -0.28
C ILE A 241 -3.20 -9.36 0.15
N ALA A 242 -2.24 -9.45 1.09
CA ALA A 242 -1.56 -8.28 1.64
C ALA A 242 -0.94 -7.41 0.52
N LEU A 243 -0.10 -8.02 -0.33
CA LEU A 243 0.61 -7.31 -1.39
C LEU A 243 -0.31 -6.83 -2.50
N ALA A 244 -1.27 -7.65 -2.95
CA ALA A 244 -2.16 -7.25 -4.04
C ALA A 244 -3.06 -6.07 -3.65
N VAL A 245 -3.56 -6.06 -2.40
CA VAL A 245 -4.33 -4.93 -1.87
C VAL A 245 -3.45 -3.68 -1.78
N ASP A 246 -2.21 -3.80 -1.27
CA ASP A 246 -1.32 -2.65 -1.11
C ASP A 246 -0.92 -2.04 -2.48
N TYR A 247 -0.50 -2.87 -3.41
CA TYR A 247 -0.09 -2.43 -4.75
C TYR A 247 -1.23 -1.75 -5.52
N SER A 248 -2.43 -2.31 -5.45
CA SER A 248 -3.60 -1.70 -6.10
C SER A 248 -4.06 -0.41 -5.40
N LEU A 249 -3.96 -0.35 -4.06
CA LEU A 249 -4.22 0.84 -3.27
C LEU A 249 -3.29 2.00 -3.65
N PHE A 250 -1.98 1.77 -3.80
CA PHE A 250 -1.03 2.82 -4.20
C PHE A 250 -1.35 3.41 -5.57
N ILE A 251 -1.65 2.55 -6.55
CA ILE A 251 -2.03 2.99 -7.90
C ILE A 251 -3.35 3.76 -7.85
N LEU A 252 -4.33 3.30 -7.09
CA LEU A 252 -5.63 3.95 -6.94
C LEU A 252 -5.53 5.31 -6.21
N MET A 253 -4.70 5.41 -5.16
CA MET A 253 -4.44 6.67 -4.47
C MET A 253 -3.81 7.70 -5.43
N ARG A 254 -2.82 7.29 -6.22
CA ARG A 254 -2.20 8.18 -7.20
C ARG A 254 -3.18 8.57 -8.31
N PHE A 255 -3.99 7.65 -8.80
CA PHE A 255 -5.05 7.95 -9.75
C PHE A 255 -6.01 9.02 -9.23
N ARG A 256 -6.40 8.94 -7.95
CA ARG A 256 -7.26 9.96 -7.31
C ARG A 256 -6.56 11.29 -7.09
N GLU A 257 -5.25 11.29 -6.82
CA GLU A 257 -4.43 12.51 -6.73
C GLU A 257 -4.38 13.23 -8.09
N GLU A 258 -4.17 12.49 -9.17
CA GLU A 258 -4.10 13.03 -10.54
C GLU A 258 -5.46 13.49 -11.08
N LEU A 259 -6.57 12.85 -10.68
CA LEU A 259 -7.91 13.36 -10.97
C LEU A 259 -8.17 14.71 -10.29
N ARG A 260 -7.61 14.93 -9.09
CA ARG A 260 -7.78 16.20 -8.35
C ARG A 260 -6.91 17.32 -8.89
N SER A 261 -5.79 16.99 -9.53
CA SER A 261 -4.97 17.97 -10.23
C SER A 261 -5.59 18.41 -11.57
N GLY A 262 -6.80 17.94 -11.90
CA GLY A 262 -7.57 18.34 -13.06
C GLY A 262 -7.35 17.48 -14.30
N ARG A 263 -6.61 16.37 -14.20
CA ARG A 263 -6.42 15.46 -15.34
C ARG A 263 -7.70 14.70 -15.67
N GLU A 264 -7.92 14.44 -16.95
CA GLU A 264 -8.97 13.53 -17.37
C GLU A 264 -8.75 12.11 -16.81
N PRO A 265 -9.80 11.30 -16.60
CA PRO A 265 -9.67 9.95 -16.05
C PRO A 265 -8.71 9.04 -16.83
N GLN A 266 -8.57 9.23 -18.15
CA GLN A 266 -7.63 8.43 -18.93
C GLN A 266 -6.19 8.89 -18.63
N GLU A 267 -5.91 10.18 -18.74
CA GLU A 267 -4.59 10.73 -18.46
C GLU A 267 -4.13 10.46 -17.02
N ALA A 268 -5.06 10.52 -16.06
CA ALA A 268 -4.81 10.19 -14.67
C ALA A 268 -4.36 8.72 -14.49
N VAL A 269 -4.94 7.76 -15.22
CA VAL A 269 -4.48 6.35 -15.19
C VAL A 269 -3.06 6.23 -15.76
N ASP A 270 -2.75 6.92 -16.87
CA ASP A 270 -1.40 6.87 -17.45
C ASP A 270 -0.35 7.47 -16.52
N ALA A 271 -0.68 8.59 -15.87
CA ALA A 271 0.19 9.25 -14.90
C ALA A 271 0.41 8.37 -13.65
N ALA A 272 -0.65 7.74 -13.15
CA ALA A 272 -0.57 6.80 -12.02
C ALA A 272 0.30 5.57 -12.35
N MET A 273 0.14 4.99 -13.55
CA MET A 273 0.96 3.87 -13.99
C MET A 273 2.42 4.25 -14.27
N ALA A 274 2.66 5.47 -14.74
CA ALA A 274 4.02 5.97 -14.99
C ALA A 274 4.85 6.13 -13.71
N THR A 275 4.19 6.47 -12.60
CA THR A 275 4.84 6.78 -11.33
C THR A 275 4.66 5.64 -10.33
N SER A 276 3.48 5.52 -9.72
CA SER A 276 3.16 4.47 -8.75
C SER A 276 3.20 3.06 -9.35
N GLY A 277 2.76 2.87 -10.59
CA GLY A 277 2.87 1.57 -11.26
C GLY A 277 4.32 1.11 -11.45
N LEU A 278 5.23 2.02 -11.81
CA LEU A 278 6.67 1.74 -11.88
C LEU A 278 7.25 1.45 -10.50
N ALA A 279 6.88 2.25 -9.49
CA ALA A 279 7.32 2.05 -8.11
C ALA A 279 6.92 0.67 -7.58
N VAL A 280 5.67 0.25 -7.81
CA VAL A 280 5.15 -1.08 -7.44
C VAL A 280 5.93 -2.21 -8.11
N VAL A 281 6.36 -2.05 -9.37
CA VAL A 281 7.17 -3.08 -10.04
C VAL A 281 8.56 -3.20 -9.45
N LEU A 282 9.21 -2.07 -9.16
CA LEU A 282 10.54 -2.05 -8.52
C LEU A 282 10.48 -2.66 -7.12
N SER A 283 9.45 -2.29 -6.36
CA SER A 283 9.07 -2.87 -5.07
C SER A 283 8.88 -4.39 -5.16
N GLY A 284 8.00 -4.86 -6.04
CA GLY A 284 7.71 -6.29 -6.19
C GLY A 284 8.92 -7.12 -6.60
N MET A 285 9.76 -6.61 -7.51
CA MET A 285 11.02 -7.27 -7.88
C MET A 285 11.99 -7.36 -6.70
N THR A 286 11.97 -6.36 -5.83
CA THR A 286 12.82 -6.31 -4.64
C THR A 286 12.38 -7.33 -3.60
N VAL A 287 11.07 -7.48 -3.38
CA VAL A 287 10.51 -8.54 -2.53
C VAL A 287 10.86 -9.93 -3.07
N VAL A 288 10.69 -10.15 -4.38
CA VAL A 288 11.07 -11.42 -5.05
C VAL A 288 12.55 -11.72 -4.88
N ALA A 289 13.42 -10.72 -5.08
CA ALA A 289 14.85 -10.88 -4.90
C ALA A 289 15.21 -11.19 -3.43
N SER A 290 14.55 -10.54 -2.47
CA SER A 290 14.75 -10.79 -1.04
C SER A 290 14.34 -12.20 -0.64
N LEU A 291 13.18 -12.68 -1.10
CA LEU A 291 12.70 -14.05 -0.86
C LEU A 291 13.60 -15.12 -1.48
N THR A 292 14.36 -14.78 -2.53
CA THR A 292 15.35 -15.69 -3.12
C THR A 292 16.49 -16.03 -2.13
N GLY A 293 16.76 -15.17 -1.15
CA GLY A 293 17.74 -15.44 -0.08
C GLY A 293 17.40 -16.68 0.75
N ILE A 294 16.12 -17.04 0.87
CA ILE A 294 15.67 -18.21 1.65
C ILE A 294 16.15 -19.53 1.01
N TYR A 295 16.35 -19.58 -0.32
CA TYR A 295 16.82 -20.80 -1.01
C TYR A 295 18.18 -21.29 -0.50
N VAL A 296 18.95 -20.43 0.18
CA VAL A 296 20.26 -20.77 0.73
C VAL A 296 20.19 -21.74 1.92
N ILE A 297 19.08 -21.77 2.65
CA ILE A 297 18.89 -22.68 3.79
C ILE A 297 18.86 -24.15 3.35
N ASN A 298 18.57 -24.40 2.07
CA ASN A 298 18.60 -25.71 1.41
C ASN A 298 17.69 -26.78 2.06
N THR A 299 16.48 -26.41 2.46
CA THR A 299 15.47 -27.34 3.00
C THR A 299 14.18 -27.30 2.18
N PRO A 300 13.54 -28.44 1.85
CA PRO A 300 12.36 -28.46 0.98
C PRO A 300 11.21 -27.56 1.46
N ALA A 301 10.89 -27.57 2.76
CA ALA A 301 9.79 -26.77 3.32
C ALA A 301 9.98 -25.26 3.09
N LEU A 302 11.16 -24.71 3.42
CA LEU A 302 11.47 -23.30 3.22
C LEU A 302 11.55 -22.93 1.73
N LYS A 303 12.09 -23.82 0.89
CA LYS A 303 12.08 -23.62 -0.57
C LYS A 303 10.66 -23.54 -1.11
N SER A 304 9.77 -24.43 -0.68
CA SER A 304 8.36 -24.42 -1.06
C SER A 304 7.67 -23.12 -0.63
N MET A 305 7.82 -22.71 0.64
CA MET A 305 7.26 -21.46 1.16
C MET A 305 7.77 -20.24 0.39
N ALA A 306 9.09 -20.15 0.18
CA ALA A 306 9.71 -19.06 -0.59
C ALA A 306 9.19 -19.03 -2.04
N THR A 307 9.06 -20.20 -2.68
CA THR A 307 8.51 -20.31 -4.04
C THR A 307 7.07 -19.80 -4.08
N GLY A 308 6.23 -20.22 -3.12
CA GLY A 308 4.86 -19.75 -2.98
C GLY A 308 4.76 -18.24 -2.79
N ALA A 309 5.58 -17.68 -1.90
CA ALA A 309 5.64 -16.24 -1.66
C ALA A 309 6.08 -15.48 -2.91
N ILE A 310 7.15 -15.92 -3.59
CA ILE A 310 7.64 -15.31 -4.85
C ILE A 310 6.54 -15.33 -5.91
N LEU A 311 5.83 -16.45 -6.05
CA LEU A 311 4.74 -16.59 -6.98
C LEU A 311 3.59 -15.63 -6.66
N ALA A 312 3.21 -15.54 -5.39
CA ALA A 312 2.16 -14.63 -4.92
C ALA A 312 2.52 -13.18 -5.22
N VAL A 313 3.78 -12.77 -4.96
CA VAL A 313 4.29 -11.43 -5.27
C VAL A 313 4.30 -11.17 -6.77
N ALA A 314 4.79 -12.12 -7.57
CA ALA A 314 4.88 -12.00 -9.01
C ALA A 314 3.49 -11.87 -9.65
N VAL A 315 2.54 -12.70 -9.23
CA VAL A 315 1.14 -12.60 -9.67
C VAL A 315 0.52 -11.30 -9.17
N ALA A 316 0.74 -10.88 -7.92
CA ALA A 316 0.26 -9.59 -7.40
C ALA A 316 0.76 -8.40 -8.24
N MET A 317 2.04 -8.44 -8.65
CA MET A 317 2.65 -7.43 -9.52
C MET A 317 2.06 -7.47 -10.94
N LEU A 318 1.81 -8.65 -11.49
CA LEU A 318 1.12 -8.79 -12.79
C LEU A 318 -0.32 -8.29 -12.70
N THR A 319 -1.07 -8.66 -11.66
CA THR A 319 -2.43 -8.19 -11.41
C THR A 319 -2.46 -6.68 -11.24
N SER A 320 -1.53 -6.11 -10.45
CA SER A 320 -1.49 -4.68 -10.18
C SER A 320 -1.15 -3.86 -11.44
N THR A 321 -0.26 -4.37 -12.30
CA THR A 321 0.18 -3.67 -13.52
C THR A 321 -0.73 -3.88 -14.73
N THR A 322 -1.54 -4.93 -14.76
CA THR A 322 -2.42 -5.25 -15.89
C THR A 322 -3.90 -5.04 -15.57
N LEU A 323 -4.39 -5.65 -14.49
CA LEU A 323 -5.81 -5.67 -14.15
C LEU A 323 -6.25 -4.37 -13.49
N THR A 324 -5.42 -3.74 -12.66
CA THR A 324 -5.74 -2.42 -12.05
C THR A 324 -5.99 -1.34 -13.10
N PRO A 325 -5.10 -1.04 -14.07
CA PRO A 325 -5.38 0.01 -15.05
C PRO A 325 -6.59 -0.31 -15.94
N ALA A 326 -6.85 -1.59 -16.23
CA ALA A 326 -8.06 -2.02 -16.94
C ALA A 326 -9.32 -1.75 -16.10
N ALA A 327 -9.30 -2.10 -14.81
CA ALA A 327 -10.38 -1.85 -13.86
C ALA A 327 -10.61 -0.36 -13.61
N LEU A 328 -9.55 0.46 -13.52
CA LEU A 328 -9.68 1.91 -13.40
C LEU A 328 -10.20 2.54 -14.70
N ALA A 329 -9.87 2.00 -15.87
CA ALA A 329 -10.41 2.49 -17.13
C ALA A 329 -11.90 2.17 -17.33
N THR A 330 -12.42 1.09 -16.73
CA THR A 330 -13.85 0.73 -16.77
C THR A 330 -14.65 1.36 -15.64
N PHE A 331 -14.15 1.27 -14.41
CA PHE A 331 -14.85 1.70 -13.19
C PHE A 331 -14.34 3.05 -12.65
N GLY A 332 -13.46 3.76 -13.37
CA GLY A 332 -12.81 4.99 -12.91
C GLY A 332 -13.76 6.08 -12.45
N ARG A 333 -14.93 6.21 -13.10
CA ARG A 333 -15.98 7.16 -12.68
C ARG A 333 -16.58 6.79 -11.31
N SER A 334 -16.79 5.50 -11.04
CA SER A 334 -17.31 5.00 -9.76
C SER A 334 -16.24 5.00 -8.67
N ALA A 335 -14.97 4.71 -9.03
CA ALA A 335 -13.82 4.80 -8.14
C ALA A 335 -13.52 6.26 -7.73
N ALA A 336 -13.85 7.23 -8.60
CA ALA A 336 -13.72 8.65 -8.32
C ALA A 336 -14.86 9.21 -7.44
N LYS A 337 -16.08 8.69 -7.59
CA LYS A 337 -17.24 9.10 -6.77
C LYS A 337 -17.06 8.66 -5.32
N ARG A 338 -16.90 9.64 -4.40
CA ARG A 338 -17.10 9.43 -2.95
C ARG A 338 -18.59 9.31 -2.68
N SER A 339 -19.00 8.34 -1.87
CA SER A 339 -20.41 8.22 -1.51
C SER A 339 -20.80 9.36 -0.57
N ALA A 340 -21.95 9.99 -0.83
CA ALA A 340 -22.49 11.06 0.01
C ALA A 340 -23.00 10.56 1.38
N PHE A 341 -23.03 9.24 1.62
CA PHE A 341 -23.57 8.67 2.86
C PHE A 341 -22.51 8.47 3.95
N LEU A 342 -21.20 8.48 3.60
CA LEU A 342 -20.07 8.29 4.53
C LEU A 342 -19.34 9.62 4.85
N HIS A 343 -20.09 10.71 5.04
CA HIS A 343 -19.57 12.03 5.37
C HIS A 343 -19.18 12.16 6.86
N TRP A 344 -18.11 11.50 7.32
CA TRP A 344 -17.62 11.73 8.70
C TRP A 344 -16.41 12.67 8.80
N SER A 345 -15.59 12.88 7.76
CA SER A 345 -14.40 13.74 7.90
C SER A 345 -14.24 14.74 6.75
N ARG A 346 -14.85 15.92 6.91
CA ARG A 346 -14.42 17.16 6.23
C ARG A 346 -13.05 17.58 6.79
N GLY A 347 -11.99 16.99 6.28
CA GLY A 347 -10.64 17.50 6.41
C GLY A 347 -10.17 18.01 5.05
N PRO A 348 -9.62 19.25 4.93
CA PRO A 348 -9.11 19.74 3.66
C PRO A 348 -7.99 18.80 3.18
N GLU A 349 -8.22 18.09 2.07
CA GLU A 349 -7.24 17.15 1.50
C GLU A 349 -6.22 17.80 0.56
N GLY A 350 -6.37 19.10 0.29
CA GLY A 350 -5.48 19.88 -0.58
C GLY A 350 -4.49 20.80 0.14
N GLY A 351 -4.61 20.98 1.46
CA GLY A 351 -3.68 21.78 2.26
C GLY A 351 -2.72 20.90 3.04
N GLN A 352 -1.44 21.26 3.11
CA GLN A 352 -0.49 20.63 4.03
C GLN A 352 -1.13 20.49 5.41
N SER A 353 -1.29 19.25 5.89
CA SER A 353 -1.91 19.00 7.19
C SER A 353 -1.13 19.74 8.28
N ARG A 354 -1.80 20.69 8.96
CA ARG A 354 -1.19 21.47 10.06
C ARG A 354 -0.61 20.57 11.13
N PHE A 355 -1.23 19.41 11.37
CA PHE A 355 -0.73 18.39 12.28
C PHE A 355 0.61 17.82 11.82
N TRP A 356 0.69 17.35 10.58
CA TRP A 356 1.92 16.74 10.05
C TRP A 356 3.06 17.75 9.95
N ASN A 357 2.78 18.99 9.53
CA ASN A 357 3.78 20.06 9.53
C ASN A 357 4.31 20.36 10.94
N ARG A 358 3.44 20.39 11.95
CA ARG A 358 3.86 20.62 13.34
C ARG A 358 4.65 19.45 13.91
N TRP A 359 4.24 18.22 13.60
CA TRP A 359 4.96 17.00 13.99
C TRP A 359 6.36 16.97 13.41
N ILE A 360 6.49 17.15 12.09
CA ILE A 360 7.77 17.15 11.39
C ILE A 360 8.64 18.33 11.87
N GLY A 361 8.05 19.52 12.05
CA GLY A 361 8.74 20.66 12.63
C GLY A 361 9.32 20.35 14.02
N GLY A 362 8.60 19.57 14.84
CA GLY A 362 9.09 19.07 16.13
C GLY A 362 10.29 18.13 15.98
N VAL A 363 10.18 17.10 15.13
CA VAL A 363 11.25 16.12 14.85
C VAL A 363 12.50 16.81 14.31
N MET A 364 12.33 17.77 13.39
CA MET A 364 13.44 18.48 12.75
C MET A 364 14.06 19.59 13.61
N ARG A 365 13.41 20.03 14.70
CA ARG A 365 13.96 21.08 15.58
C ARG A 365 15.18 20.59 16.36
N ARG A 366 15.20 19.31 16.76
CA ARG A 366 16.31 18.66 17.45
C ARG A 366 16.50 17.23 16.91
N PRO A 367 17.00 17.08 15.66
CA PRO A 367 16.98 15.81 14.96
C PRO A 367 17.79 14.73 15.67
N TRP A 368 18.91 15.08 16.30
CA TRP A 368 19.74 14.10 17.03
C TRP A 368 19.02 13.49 18.24
N MET A 369 18.20 14.28 18.97
CA MET A 369 17.43 13.75 20.11
C MET A 369 16.31 12.84 19.62
N SER A 370 15.62 13.23 18.54
CA SER A 370 14.57 12.40 17.95
C SER A 370 15.12 11.09 17.39
N ALA A 371 16.27 11.12 16.73
CA ALA A 371 16.95 9.92 16.26
C ALA A 371 17.35 9.01 17.42
N LEU A 372 17.96 9.57 18.48
CA LEU A 372 18.37 8.79 19.66
C LEU A 372 17.18 8.19 20.40
N ALA A 373 16.10 8.94 20.57
CA ALA A 373 14.87 8.44 21.20
C ALA A 373 14.22 7.32 20.37
N ALA A 374 14.11 7.50 19.05
CA ALA A 374 13.58 6.46 18.16
C ALA A 374 14.46 5.20 18.17
N SER A 375 15.77 5.34 18.03
CA SER A 375 16.70 4.21 18.12
C SER A 375 16.64 3.50 19.47
N LEU A 376 16.51 4.24 20.59
CA LEU A 376 16.36 3.65 21.92
C LEU A 376 15.08 2.82 22.04
N VAL A 377 13.94 3.34 21.59
CA VAL A 377 12.67 2.60 21.58
C VAL A 377 12.80 1.31 20.78
N LEU A 378 13.40 1.38 19.59
CA LEU A 378 13.61 0.21 18.74
C LEU A 378 14.55 -0.82 19.37
N LEU A 379 15.65 -0.38 19.99
CA LEU A 379 16.59 -1.27 20.67
C LEU A 379 15.96 -1.94 21.90
N VAL A 380 15.11 -1.22 22.63
CA VAL A 380 14.34 -1.81 23.74
C VAL A 380 13.36 -2.86 23.23
N MET A 381 12.66 -2.60 22.12
CA MET A 381 11.79 -3.59 21.49
C MET A 381 12.56 -4.77 20.91
N ALA A 382 13.80 -4.56 20.45
CA ALA A 382 14.65 -5.61 19.88
C ALA A 382 15.38 -6.44 20.94
N ALA A 383 15.58 -5.93 22.16
CA ALA A 383 16.33 -6.62 23.20
C ALA A 383 15.87 -8.08 23.48
N PRO A 384 14.55 -8.39 23.52
CA PRO A 384 14.08 -9.76 23.75
C PRO A 384 14.48 -10.74 22.64
N ALA A 385 14.78 -10.28 21.42
CA ALA A 385 15.23 -11.13 20.32
C ALA A 385 16.52 -11.90 20.67
N SER A 386 17.36 -11.34 21.55
CA SER A 386 18.58 -12.02 22.03
C SER A 386 18.31 -13.27 22.87
N SER A 387 17.10 -13.39 23.43
CA SER A 387 16.66 -14.56 24.21
C SER A 387 15.82 -15.55 23.40
N MET A 388 15.71 -15.34 22.09
CA MET A 388 14.88 -16.16 21.21
C MET A 388 15.37 -17.60 21.15
N VAL A 389 14.52 -18.52 21.61
CA VAL A 389 14.70 -19.96 21.42
C VAL A 389 13.97 -20.40 20.14
N LEU A 390 14.70 -20.97 19.18
CA LEU A 390 14.13 -21.55 17.97
C LEU A 390 13.82 -23.04 18.17
N GLY A 391 12.76 -23.52 17.54
CA GLY A 391 12.41 -24.92 17.60
C GLY A 391 11.21 -25.27 16.74
N ASN A 392 11.38 -26.25 15.85
CA ASN A 392 10.30 -26.78 15.04
C ASN A 392 9.52 -27.90 15.77
N SER A 393 8.19 -27.92 15.63
CA SER A 393 7.33 -28.95 16.22
C SER A 393 5.98 -28.96 15.51
N LEU A 394 5.76 -29.94 14.63
CA LEU A 394 4.50 -30.08 13.90
C LEU A 394 3.33 -30.41 14.84
N LEU A 395 3.56 -31.20 15.89
CA LEU A 395 2.50 -31.59 16.81
C LEU A 395 1.99 -30.41 17.64
N ARG A 396 2.86 -29.47 18.00
CA ARG A 396 2.50 -28.29 18.80
C ARG A 396 1.77 -27.22 18.01
N GLN A 397 1.74 -27.32 16.68
CA GLN A 397 0.89 -26.45 15.84
C GLN A 397 -0.60 -26.74 16.04
N PHE A 398 -0.95 -27.91 16.57
CA PHE A 398 -2.32 -28.27 16.91
C PHE A 398 -2.67 -27.90 18.36
N ASP A 399 -3.91 -27.48 18.59
CA ASP A 399 -4.41 -27.27 19.94
C ASP A 399 -4.30 -28.56 20.78
N SER A 400 -4.14 -28.40 22.09
CA SER A 400 -4.18 -29.49 23.07
C SER A 400 -5.41 -30.40 22.96
N SER A 401 -6.57 -29.86 22.55
CA SER A 401 -7.81 -30.63 22.38
C SER A 401 -7.90 -31.40 21.06
N HIS A 402 -7.04 -31.07 20.09
CA HIS A 402 -7.04 -31.67 18.76
C HIS A 402 -6.73 -33.18 18.85
N GLU A 403 -7.46 -34.01 18.11
CA GLU A 403 -7.38 -35.47 18.12
C GLU A 403 -5.98 -36.02 17.82
N ILE A 404 -5.20 -35.41 16.93
CA ILE A 404 -3.81 -35.87 16.70
C ILE A 404 -2.99 -35.70 17.98
N ARG A 405 -3.04 -34.51 18.60
CA ARG A 405 -2.23 -34.20 19.78
C ARG A 405 -2.70 -34.98 21.00
N ALA A 406 -4.01 -35.11 21.19
CA ALA A 406 -4.60 -35.95 22.21
C ALA A 406 -4.30 -37.44 22.00
N GLY A 407 -4.31 -37.92 20.75
CA GLY A 407 -3.98 -39.30 20.40
C GLY A 407 -2.52 -39.65 20.66
N VAL A 408 -1.59 -38.74 20.30
CA VAL A 408 -0.16 -38.90 20.62
C VAL A 408 0.06 -38.87 22.13
N GLY A 409 -0.62 -37.98 22.85
CA GLY A 409 -0.61 -37.95 24.32
C GLY A 409 -1.12 -39.25 24.96
N ALA A 410 -2.23 -39.80 24.47
CA ALA A 410 -2.76 -41.09 24.94
C ALA A 410 -1.82 -42.26 24.63
N ALA A 411 -1.17 -42.26 23.46
CA ALA A 411 -0.17 -43.27 23.15
C ALA A 411 1.11 -43.11 23.99
N ALA A 412 1.51 -41.88 24.32
CA ALA A 412 2.60 -41.59 25.24
C ALA A 412 2.31 -42.09 26.67
N GLU A 413 1.05 -42.04 27.12
CA GLU A 413 0.63 -42.62 28.41
C GLU A 413 0.74 -44.16 28.41
N ALA A 414 0.41 -44.80 27.30
CA ALA A 414 0.42 -46.26 27.19
C ALA A 414 1.81 -46.87 26.98
N LEU A 415 2.65 -46.25 26.14
CA LEU A 415 3.94 -46.78 25.70
C LEU A 415 5.15 -46.06 26.34
N GLY A 416 4.92 -44.89 26.95
CA GLY A 416 5.95 -43.96 27.39
C GLY A 416 6.16 -42.80 26.40
N PRO A 417 6.58 -41.62 26.88
CA PRO A 417 6.60 -40.38 26.09
C PRO A 417 7.52 -40.44 24.87
N GLY A 418 8.67 -41.09 24.97
CA GLY A 418 9.63 -41.23 23.85
C GLY A 418 9.43 -42.44 22.94
N ALA A 419 8.41 -43.27 23.20
CA ALA A 419 8.26 -44.55 22.50
C ALA A 419 7.83 -44.38 21.03
N LEU A 420 7.12 -43.30 20.70
CA LEU A 420 6.65 -43.01 19.35
C LEU A 420 7.70 -42.38 18.44
N GLY A 421 8.82 -41.93 19.00
CA GLY A 421 9.92 -41.32 18.26
C GLY A 421 11.27 -41.62 18.89
N PRO A 422 11.69 -42.90 18.95
CA PRO A 422 12.98 -43.26 19.52
C PRO A 422 14.12 -42.66 18.67
N ILE A 423 15.24 -42.36 19.34
CA ILE A 423 16.48 -42.00 18.64
C ILE A 423 17.02 -43.29 18.01
N ARG A 424 17.29 -43.22 16.71
CA ARG A 424 17.81 -44.34 15.92
C ARG A 424 19.31 -44.13 15.72
N VAL A 425 20.14 -45.07 16.14
CA VAL A 425 21.59 -45.03 15.93
C VAL A 425 21.94 -46.16 14.98
N LEU A 426 22.48 -45.79 13.84
CA LEU A 426 22.88 -46.71 12.80
C LEU A 426 24.40 -46.89 12.83
N ILE A 427 24.83 -48.13 12.88
CA ILE A 427 26.24 -48.51 12.92
C ILE A 427 26.53 -49.26 11.63
N THR A 428 27.27 -48.63 10.72
CA THR A 428 27.61 -49.19 9.42
C THR A 428 29.06 -49.68 9.43
N PHE A 429 29.27 -50.91 8.96
CA PHE A 429 30.59 -51.53 8.80
C PHE A 429 30.90 -51.64 7.31
N PRO A 430 31.82 -50.83 6.76
CA PRO A 430 32.14 -50.82 5.33
C PRO A 430 32.61 -52.17 4.80
N ASP A 431 33.29 -52.96 5.64
CA ASP A 431 33.79 -54.30 5.32
C ASP A 431 32.72 -55.41 5.49
N GLY A 432 31.49 -55.03 5.87
CA GLY A 432 30.38 -55.94 6.13
C GLY A 432 30.50 -56.73 7.44
N GLY A 433 29.57 -57.67 7.64
CA GLY A 433 29.63 -58.60 8.77
C GLY A 433 29.29 -57.97 10.12
N ALA A 434 28.24 -57.15 10.20
CA ALA A 434 27.80 -56.49 11.43
C ALA A 434 27.49 -57.47 12.58
N ALA A 435 27.01 -58.68 12.27
CA ALA A 435 26.77 -59.74 13.24
C ALA A 435 28.02 -60.53 13.66
N SER A 436 29.23 -60.17 13.20
CA SER A 436 30.46 -60.88 13.56
C SER A 436 30.80 -60.74 15.06
N PRO A 437 31.48 -61.73 15.67
CA PRO A 437 31.90 -61.65 17.07
C PRO A 437 32.79 -60.43 17.36
N GLU A 438 33.62 -60.01 16.41
CA GLU A 438 34.49 -58.84 16.52
C GLU A 438 33.66 -57.54 16.60
N HIS A 439 32.66 -57.38 15.73
CA HIS A 439 31.79 -56.21 15.73
C HIS A 439 30.77 -56.20 16.87
N SER A 440 30.42 -57.36 17.42
CA SER A 440 29.48 -57.48 18.54
C SER A 440 29.97 -56.76 19.81
N GLN A 441 31.29 -56.73 20.06
CA GLN A 441 31.89 -56.01 21.19
C GLN A 441 31.74 -54.49 21.00
N THR A 442 31.99 -54.00 19.79
CA THR A 442 31.83 -52.58 19.44
C THR A 442 30.37 -52.14 19.55
N ILE A 443 29.43 -52.93 19.03
CA ILE A 443 27.98 -52.66 19.14
C ILE A 443 27.54 -52.66 20.61
N GLY A 444 28.04 -53.61 21.41
CA GLY A 444 27.80 -53.66 22.86
C GLY A 444 28.31 -52.44 23.60
N ALA A 445 29.52 -51.98 23.29
CA ALA A 445 30.10 -50.77 23.86
C ALA A 445 29.31 -49.51 23.48
N ILE A 446 28.89 -49.39 22.21
CA ILE A 446 28.03 -48.28 21.74
C ILE A 446 26.69 -48.31 22.48
N ARG A 447 26.05 -49.47 22.59
CA ARG A 447 24.78 -49.64 23.33
C ARG A 447 24.93 -49.23 24.80
N GLN A 448 26.00 -49.65 25.47
CA GLN A 448 26.27 -49.27 26.86
C GLN A 448 26.56 -47.77 27.01
N ARG A 449 27.19 -47.14 26.01
CA ARG A 449 27.40 -45.70 26.00
C ARG A 449 26.08 -44.94 25.77
N MET A 450 25.20 -45.46 24.91
CA MET A 450 23.88 -44.88 24.66
C MET A 450 23.00 -44.82 25.91
N THR A 451 23.09 -45.79 26.83
CA THR A 451 22.32 -45.75 28.09
C THR A 451 22.77 -44.66 29.06
N GLN A 452 23.96 -44.10 28.87
CA GLN A 452 24.48 -42.98 29.66
C GLN A 452 24.05 -41.61 29.11
N ALA A 453 23.38 -41.58 27.94
CA ALA A 453 22.89 -40.34 27.36
C ALA A 453 21.78 -39.73 28.23
N PRO A 454 21.67 -38.40 28.29
CA PRO A 454 20.62 -37.75 29.05
C PRO A 454 19.23 -38.14 28.52
N ASN A 455 18.26 -38.25 29.43
CA ASN A 455 16.86 -38.52 29.12
C ASN A 455 16.57 -39.86 28.41
N ILE A 456 17.48 -40.85 28.41
CA ILE A 456 17.21 -42.19 27.87
C ILE A 456 16.66 -43.13 28.95
N VAL A 457 15.55 -43.82 28.64
CA VAL A 457 14.93 -44.84 29.52
C VAL A 457 15.50 -46.22 29.23
N SER A 458 15.56 -46.59 27.96
CA SER A 458 15.97 -47.93 27.54
C SER A 458 16.54 -47.93 26.13
N VAL A 459 17.49 -48.82 25.87
CA VAL A 459 18.05 -49.07 24.54
C VAL A 459 17.73 -50.50 24.12
N ALA A 460 17.01 -50.63 23.01
CA ALA A 460 16.61 -51.90 22.43
C ALA A 460 17.84 -52.74 22.02
N PRO A 461 17.72 -54.08 21.97
CA PRO A 461 18.74 -54.94 21.37
C PRO A 461 19.08 -54.51 19.93
N PRO A 462 20.31 -54.76 19.46
CA PRO A 462 20.68 -54.46 18.08
C PRO A 462 19.85 -55.29 17.11
N GLN A 463 19.41 -54.64 16.04
CA GLN A 463 18.79 -55.30 14.89
C GLN A 463 19.75 -55.18 13.73
N PHE A 464 19.92 -56.24 12.95
CA PHE A 464 20.86 -56.27 11.84
C PHE A 464 20.10 -56.05 10.53
N ALA A 465 20.72 -55.33 9.59
CA ALA A 465 20.19 -55.17 8.25
C ALA A 465 20.15 -56.50 7.49
N GLU A 466 19.30 -56.58 6.45
CA GLU A 466 19.18 -57.77 5.59
C GLU A 466 20.51 -58.13 4.90
N ASP A 467 21.30 -57.11 4.53
CA ASP A 467 22.63 -57.26 3.93
C ASP A 467 23.74 -57.60 4.94
N ASN A 468 23.41 -57.63 6.24
CA ASN A 468 24.35 -57.78 7.35
C ASN A 468 25.52 -56.77 7.33
N GLY A 469 25.35 -55.62 6.67
CA GLY A 469 26.34 -54.54 6.58
C GLY A 469 26.21 -53.49 7.69
N SER A 470 25.06 -53.43 8.35
CA SER A 470 24.79 -52.47 9.43
C SER A 470 24.02 -53.06 10.60
N ALA A 471 24.09 -52.38 11.74
CA ALA A 471 23.29 -52.66 12.93
C ALA A 471 22.56 -51.39 13.40
N LEU A 472 21.28 -51.53 13.71
CA LEU A 472 20.39 -50.49 14.21
C LEU A 472 20.18 -50.66 15.73
N LEU A 473 20.48 -49.61 16.48
CA LEU A 473 20.12 -49.46 17.89
C LEU A 473 19.04 -48.39 18.04
N SER A 474 18.09 -48.63 18.95
CA SER A 474 16.97 -47.71 19.18
C SER A 474 16.89 -47.34 20.64
N ALA A 475 16.97 -46.04 20.94
CA ALA A 475 16.92 -45.50 22.29
C ALA A 475 15.58 -44.78 22.53
N VAL A 476 14.85 -45.23 23.55
CA VAL A 476 13.57 -44.63 23.96
C VAL A 476 13.84 -43.48 24.95
N LEU A 477 13.27 -42.32 24.65
CA LEU A 477 13.38 -41.12 25.49
C LEU A 477 12.38 -41.14 26.66
N SER A 478 12.76 -40.48 27.76
CA SER A 478 11.92 -40.19 28.93
C SER A 478 11.06 -38.95 28.76
N VAL A 479 11.27 -38.22 27.67
CA VAL A 479 10.58 -36.98 27.30
C VAL A 479 10.00 -37.12 25.90
N ASP A 480 9.10 -36.21 25.54
CA ASP A 480 8.53 -36.13 24.20
C ASP A 480 9.64 -35.92 23.14
N PRO A 481 9.63 -36.65 22.01
CA PRO A 481 10.61 -36.50 20.92
C PRO A 481 10.75 -35.08 20.35
N GLU A 482 9.72 -34.24 20.46
CA GLU A 482 9.72 -32.85 20.00
C GLU A 482 10.15 -31.85 21.10
N ASP A 483 10.43 -32.30 22.33
CA ASP A 483 10.97 -31.48 23.41
C ASP A 483 12.43 -31.03 23.15
N MET A 484 12.81 -29.85 23.62
CA MET A 484 14.19 -29.36 23.56
C MET A 484 15.16 -30.29 24.27
N ARG A 485 14.73 -30.89 25.38
CA ARG A 485 15.53 -31.86 26.15
C ARG A 485 15.86 -33.13 25.37
N ALA A 486 15.02 -33.50 24.38
CA ALA A 486 15.31 -34.62 23.49
C ALA A 486 16.44 -34.28 22.49
N ARG A 487 16.51 -33.02 22.03
CA ARG A 487 17.56 -32.53 21.13
C ARG A 487 18.94 -32.57 21.78
N GLU A 488 19.02 -32.31 23.09
CA GLU A 488 20.26 -32.44 23.87
C GLU A 488 20.80 -33.87 23.86
N ALA A 489 19.92 -34.88 23.95
CA ALA A 489 20.30 -36.29 23.88
C ALA A 489 20.91 -36.64 22.52
N VAL A 490 20.33 -36.16 21.42
CA VAL A 490 20.91 -36.33 20.06
C VAL A 490 22.28 -35.65 19.96
N GLY A 491 22.40 -34.42 20.44
CA GLY A 491 23.68 -33.69 20.46
C GLY A 491 24.76 -34.43 21.26
N TRP A 492 24.40 -34.96 22.43
CA TRP A 492 25.30 -35.77 23.26
C TRP A 492 25.73 -37.05 22.54
N MET A 493 24.77 -37.78 21.94
CA MET A 493 25.05 -39.02 21.21
C MET A 493 26.02 -38.78 20.05
N ARG A 494 25.79 -37.73 19.25
CA ARG A 494 26.70 -37.36 18.15
C ARG A 494 28.10 -36.96 18.62
N ALA A 495 28.23 -36.39 19.82
CA ALA A 495 29.51 -35.98 20.38
C ALA A 495 30.29 -37.14 21.06
N GLN A 496 29.60 -38.19 21.50
CA GLN A 496 30.17 -39.25 22.35
C GLN A 496 30.27 -40.62 21.67
N LEU A 497 29.30 -40.99 20.84
CA LEU A 497 29.27 -42.33 20.22
C LEU A 497 30.36 -42.54 19.16
N PRO A 498 30.75 -41.55 18.32
CA PRO A 498 31.86 -41.73 17.38
C PRO A 498 33.23 -41.94 18.04
N LYS A 499 33.36 -41.72 19.36
CA LYS A 499 34.60 -41.91 20.13
C LYS A 499 34.76 -43.33 20.68
N VAL A 500 33.73 -44.16 20.57
CA VAL A 500 33.70 -45.53 21.12
C VAL A 500 34.47 -46.54 20.25
N PRO A 501 34.40 -46.50 18.90
CA PRO A 501 35.17 -47.42 18.07
C PRO A 501 36.69 -47.14 18.14
N ASP A 502 37.49 -48.18 18.40
CA ASP A 502 38.95 -48.12 18.28
C ASP A 502 39.34 -47.98 16.80
N ARG A 503 39.69 -46.76 16.37
CA ARG A 503 40.22 -46.43 15.03
C ARG A 503 39.40 -46.99 13.85
N GLY A 504 38.30 -46.30 13.53
CA GLY A 504 37.95 -46.01 12.13
C GLY A 504 37.29 -47.08 11.28
N THR A 505 36.92 -48.24 11.81
CA THR A 505 36.22 -49.29 11.02
C THR A 505 34.69 -49.17 11.03
N ALA A 506 34.07 -48.59 12.07
CA ALA A 506 32.62 -48.47 12.16
C ALA A 506 32.16 -47.01 12.05
N ARG A 507 31.25 -46.72 11.14
CA ARG A 507 30.60 -45.41 11.01
C ARG A 507 29.33 -45.40 11.86
N VAL A 508 29.19 -44.39 12.72
CA VAL A 508 28.02 -44.25 13.60
C VAL A 508 27.26 -42.98 13.24
N ASP A 509 26.04 -43.15 12.73
CA ASP A 509 25.16 -42.05 12.35
C ASP A 509 23.92 -42.04 13.27
N VAL A 510 23.53 -40.85 13.73
CA VAL A 510 22.39 -40.65 14.65
C VAL A 510 21.23 -40.01 13.90
N GLY A 511 20.10 -40.71 13.88
CA GLY A 511 18.86 -40.32 13.23
C GLY A 511 17.61 -40.55 14.11
N GLY A 512 16.47 -40.66 13.44
CA GLY A 512 15.14 -40.67 14.05
C GLY A 512 14.47 -39.29 14.07
N PRO A 513 13.19 -39.19 14.48
CA PRO A 513 12.40 -37.97 14.35
C PRO A 513 13.00 -36.76 15.08
N THR A 514 13.49 -36.93 16.31
CA THR A 514 14.15 -35.85 17.07
C THR A 514 15.42 -35.35 16.38
N ALA A 515 16.18 -36.25 15.74
CA ALA A 515 17.39 -35.88 15.04
C ALA A 515 17.09 -35.11 13.75
N LEU A 516 16.03 -35.47 13.02
CA LEU A 516 15.53 -34.71 11.86
C LEU A 516 15.17 -33.27 12.24
N ILE A 517 14.40 -33.10 13.33
CA ILE A 517 14.02 -31.78 13.83
C ILE A 517 15.26 -30.99 14.24
N LYS A 518 16.19 -31.61 14.96
CA LYS A 518 17.43 -30.96 15.37
C LYS A 518 18.29 -30.54 14.17
N ASP A 519 18.44 -31.40 13.17
CA ASP A 519 19.24 -31.09 11.97
C ASP A 519 18.63 -29.93 11.20
N PHE A 520 17.30 -29.85 11.12
CA PHE A 520 16.60 -28.70 10.55
C PHE A 520 16.88 -27.41 11.33
N ASP A 521 16.70 -27.44 12.66
CA ASP A 521 16.92 -26.28 13.54
C ASP A 521 18.38 -25.78 13.44
N ASP A 522 19.35 -26.70 13.47
CA ASP A 522 20.78 -26.40 13.34
C ASP A 522 21.11 -25.82 11.94
N GLN A 523 20.53 -26.37 10.88
CA GLN A 523 20.74 -25.90 9.51
C GLN A 523 20.21 -24.49 9.31
N VAL A 524 19.01 -24.19 9.80
CA VAL A 524 18.44 -22.84 9.76
C VAL A 524 19.32 -21.88 10.57
N SER A 525 19.62 -22.21 11.83
CA SER A 525 20.40 -21.33 12.71
C SER A 525 21.80 -21.02 12.14
N LYS A 526 22.44 -22.01 11.51
CA LYS A 526 23.76 -21.86 10.88
C LYS A 526 23.73 -20.99 9.63
N THR A 527 22.63 -21.03 8.86
CA THR A 527 22.52 -20.31 7.59
C THR A 527 21.86 -18.93 7.71
N GLU A 528 21.10 -18.68 8.78
CA GLU A 528 20.39 -17.42 9.03
C GLU A 528 21.27 -16.16 8.91
N PRO A 529 22.50 -16.08 9.47
CA PRO A 529 23.34 -14.88 9.32
C PRO A 529 23.73 -14.61 7.86
N LEU A 530 23.89 -15.68 7.07
CA LEU A 530 24.23 -15.60 5.66
C LEU A 530 23.01 -15.19 4.82
N VAL A 531 21.81 -15.68 5.15
CA VAL A 531 20.56 -15.21 4.57
C VAL A 531 20.39 -13.71 4.83
N LEU A 532 20.61 -13.25 6.06
CA LEU A 532 20.58 -11.83 6.42
C LEU A 532 21.56 -11.01 5.59
N ALA A 533 22.80 -11.47 5.45
CA ALA A 533 23.80 -10.77 4.65
C ALA A 533 23.38 -10.65 3.16
N ILE A 534 22.85 -11.73 2.58
CA ILE A 534 22.40 -11.75 1.19
C ILE A 534 21.18 -10.85 0.99
N VAL A 535 20.16 -10.97 1.85
CA VAL A 535 18.95 -10.14 1.77
C VAL A 535 19.28 -8.67 1.96
N ALA A 536 20.11 -8.33 2.95
CA ALA A 536 20.57 -6.96 3.17
C ALA A 536 21.38 -6.42 1.97
N LEU A 537 22.22 -7.25 1.35
CA LEU A 537 22.96 -6.87 0.14
C LEU A 537 22.02 -6.62 -1.05
N ILE A 538 21.05 -7.51 -1.28
CA ILE A 538 20.04 -7.34 -2.33
C ILE A 538 19.24 -6.07 -2.10
N ALA A 539 18.77 -5.85 -0.87
CA ALA A 539 18.04 -4.64 -0.49
C ALA A 539 18.89 -3.38 -0.68
N PHE A 540 20.17 -3.42 -0.29
CA PHE A 540 21.12 -2.34 -0.51
C PHE A 540 21.26 -2.01 -2.00
N VAL A 541 21.43 -3.02 -2.85
CA VAL A 541 21.55 -2.84 -4.30
C VAL A 541 20.27 -2.27 -4.89
N MET A 542 19.09 -2.76 -4.48
CA MET A 542 17.81 -2.26 -4.96
C MET A 542 17.55 -0.80 -4.56
N LEU A 543 17.82 -0.45 -3.29
CA LEU A 543 17.73 0.94 -2.82
C LEU A 543 18.75 1.85 -3.52
N LEU A 544 19.96 1.36 -3.76
CA LEU A 544 20.99 2.09 -4.48
C LEU A 544 20.56 2.41 -5.93
N VAL A 545 19.91 1.46 -6.61
CA VAL A 545 19.35 1.64 -7.96
C VAL A 545 18.16 2.60 -7.95
N SER A 546 17.33 2.56 -6.90
CA SER A 546 16.13 3.39 -6.85
C SER A 546 16.41 4.84 -6.42
N VAL A 547 17.34 5.07 -5.50
CA VAL A 547 17.58 6.37 -4.86
C VAL A 547 18.87 7.02 -5.37
N HIS A 548 19.72 6.30 -6.09
CA HIS A 548 21.04 6.76 -6.59
C HIS A 548 21.88 7.44 -5.50
N SER A 549 21.89 6.88 -4.30
CA SER A 549 22.71 7.37 -3.18
C SER A 549 23.15 6.21 -2.29
N VAL A 550 24.47 6.08 -2.13
CA VAL A 550 25.09 4.99 -1.35
C VAL A 550 24.74 5.13 0.13
N PHE A 551 24.80 6.36 0.65
CA PHE A 551 24.51 6.63 2.06
C PHE A 551 23.03 6.39 2.39
N LEU A 552 22.11 6.74 1.46
CA LEU A 552 20.67 6.50 1.66
C LEU A 552 20.32 5.03 1.58
N ALA A 553 20.94 4.29 0.66
CA ALA A 553 20.75 2.84 0.60
C ALA A 553 21.24 2.17 1.89
N LEU A 554 22.42 2.53 2.40
CA LEU A 554 22.97 1.93 3.61
C LEU A 554 22.11 2.22 4.84
N LYS A 555 21.69 3.48 5.05
CA LYS A 555 20.83 3.81 6.20
C LYS A 555 19.48 3.09 6.11
N GLY A 556 18.91 2.93 4.91
CA GLY A 556 17.60 2.30 4.72
C GLY A 556 17.63 0.84 5.12
N VAL A 557 18.69 0.14 4.72
CA VAL A 557 18.97 -1.24 5.18
C VAL A 557 19.12 -1.31 6.70
N LEU A 558 19.89 -0.40 7.31
CA LEU A 558 20.09 -0.39 8.77
C LEU A 558 18.79 -0.13 9.54
N MET A 559 17.95 0.79 9.06
CA MET A 559 16.64 1.07 9.67
C MET A 559 15.70 -0.13 9.54
N THR A 560 15.69 -0.78 8.38
CA THR A 560 14.88 -1.98 8.15
C THR A 560 15.34 -3.14 9.03
N LEU A 561 16.66 -3.36 9.18
CA LEU A 561 17.21 -4.32 10.14
C LEU A 561 16.72 -4.07 11.56
N LEU A 562 16.65 -2.80 11.96
CA LEU A 562 16.20 -2.42 13.29
C LEU A 562 14.68 -2.66 13.49
N SER A 563 13.86 -2.46 12.45
CA SER A 563 12.45 -2.86 12.45
C SER A 563 12.26 -4.37 12.52
N VAL A 564 13.06 -5.14 11.78
CA VAL A 564 13.04 -6.62 11.84
C VAL A 564 13.46 -7.10 13.23
N ALA A 565 14.51 -6.52 13.81
CA ALA A 565 14.95 -6.87 15.16
C ALA A 565 13.86 -6.58 16.21
N ALA A 566 13.14 -5.46 16.08
CA ALA A 566 11.98 -5.16 16.92
C ALA A 566 10.83 -6.16 16.72
N ALA A 567 10.58 -6.60 15.49
CA ALA A 567 9.59 -7.64 15.20
C ALA A 567 9.97 -8.99 15.84
N TYR A 568 11.23 -9.39 15.77
CA TYR A 568 11.75 -10.58 16.46
C TYR A 568 11.62 -10.49 17.98
N GLY A 569 11.91 -9.32 18.55
CA GLY A 569 11.68 -9.10 19.98
C GLY A 569 10.20 -9.19 20.36
N SER A 570 9.30 -8.73 19.48
CA SER A 570 7.85 -8.86 19.69
C SER A 570 7.37 -10.31 19.68
N LEU A 571 7.95 -11.18 18.84
CA LEU A 571 7.66 -12.61 18.86
C LEU A 571 7.96 -13.21 20.23
N VAL A 572 9.14 -12.92 20.79
CA VAL A 572 9.54 -13.40 22.12
C VAL A 572 8.58 -12.89 23.19
N MET A 573 8.23 -11.59 23.17
CA MET A 573 7.31 -11.00 24.15
C MET A 573 5.90 -11.62 24.09
N VAL A 574 5.36 -11.80 22.88
CA VAL A 574 4.00 -12.30 22.66
C VAL A 574 3.92 -13.79 22.98
N PHE A 575 4.81 -14.60 22.41
CA PHE A 575 4.69 -16.05 22.37
C PHE A 575 5.51 -16.76 23.45
N GLN A 576 6.75 -16.34 23.71
CA GLN A 576 7.61 -17.01 24.71
C GLN A 576 7.36 -16.51 26.13
N TRP A 577 7.28 -15.19 26.31
CA TRP A 577 6.96 -14.57 27.60
C TRP A 577 5.45 -14.56 27.90
N GLY A 578 4.61 -14.77 26.88
CA GLY A 578 3.17 -14.94 27.04
C GLY A 578 2.42 -13.67 27.41
N TRP A 579 2.91 -12.48 27.03
CA TRP A 579 2.27 -11.20 27.38
C TRP A 579 0.83 -11.08 26.86
N LEU A 580 0.52 -11.73 25.74
CA LEU A 580 -0.80 -11.68 25.09
C LEU A 580 -1.61 -12.98 25.26
N LYS A 581 -1.28 -13.80 26.26
CA LYS A 581 -1.99 -15.07 26.51
C LYS A 581 -3.50 -14.89 26.69
N ASP A 582 -3.91 -13.82 27.34
CA ASP A 582 -5.32 -13.54 27.64
C ASP A 582 -6.10 -13.07 26.40
N LEU A 583 -5.41 -12.64 25.34
CA LEU A 583 -5.99 -12.32 24.03
C LEU A 583 -6.16 -13.53 23.10
N GLY A 584 -5.75 -14.73 23.54
CA GLY A 584 -5.85 -15.96 22.75
C GLY A 584 -4.54 -16.43 22.09
N PHE A 585 -3.39 -15.81 22.40
CA PHE A 585 -2.09 -16.28 21.92
C PHE A 585 -1.49 -17.27 22.92
N ALA A 586 -1.52 -18.56 22.60
CA ALA A 586 -0.96 -19.59 23.47
C ALA A 586 0.54 -19.35 23.73
N GLN A 587 0.97 -19.47 24.98
CA GLN A 587 2.38 -19.42 25.32
C GLN A 587 3.08 -20.66 24.76
N ILE A 588 4.15 -20.46 23.99
CA ILE A 588 4.95 -21.52 23.38
C ILE A 588 6.39 -21.46 23.90
N SER A 589 7.04 -22.62 23.93
CA SER A 589 8.42 -22.74 24.45
C SER A 589 9.50 -22.25 23.47
N SER A 590 9.18 -22.24 22.17
CA SER A 590 10.10 -21.93 21.09
C SER A 590 9.34 -21.31 19.93
N ILE A 591 9.97 -20.38 19.21
CA ILE A 591 9.46 -19.85 17.94
C ILE A 591 9.79 -20.85 16.84
N ASP A 592 8.88 -21.01 15.87
CA ASP A 592 9.10 -21.92 14.75
C ASP A 592 10.32 -21.47 13.93
N SER A 593 11.23 -22.39 13.65
CA SER A 593 12.49 -22.13 12.96
C SER A 593 12.29 -21.58 11.53
N THR A 594 11.12 -21.76 10.93
CA THR A 594 10.81 -21.21 9.59
C THR A 594 10.47 -19.72 9.59
N VAL A 595 10.05 -19.17 10.73
CA VAL A 595 9.51 -17.80 10.83
C VAL A 595 10.58 -16.72 10.63
N PRO A 596 11.75 -16.75 11.28
CA PRO A 596 12.74 -15.68 11.12
C PRO A 596 13.17 -15.46 9.66
N PRO A 597 13.63 -16.48 8.90
CA PRO A 597 14.04 -16.27 7.51
C PRO A 597 12.93 -15.65 6.65
N LEU A 598 11.68 -16.08 6.86
CA LEU A 598 10.54 -15.61 6.10
C LEU A 598 10.17 -14.17 6.43
N VAL A 599 10.10 -13.83 7.73
CA VAL A 599 9.81 -12.48 8.23
C VAL A 599 10.91 -11.52 7.80
N LEU A 600 12.18 -11.92 7.88
CA LEU A 600 13.33 -11.15 7.42
C LEU A 600 13.17 -10.78 5.94
N ALA A 601 13.07 -11.79 5.07
CA ALA A 601 12.99 -11.57 3.62
C ALA A 601 11.75 -10.76 3.23
N MET A 602 10.61 -11.04 3.84
CA MET A 602 9.35 -10.36 3.55
C MET A 602 9.34 -8.90 4.03
N THR A 603 9.77 -8.66 5.27
CA THR A 603 9.81 -7.30 5.85
C THR A 603 10.76 -6.42 5.08
N PHE A 604 11.91 -6.96 4.64
CA PHE A 604 12.83 -6.23 3.79
C PHE A 604 12.16 -5.79 2.49
N GLY A 605 11.53 -6.73 1.80
CA GLY A 605 10.76 -6.46 0.59
C GLY A 605 9.72 -5.36 0.81
N LEU A 606 8.84 -5.54 1.80
CA LEU A 606 7.74 -4.63 2.12
C LEU A 606 8.18 -3.23 2.57
N SER A 607 9.27 -3.16 3.36
CA SER A 607 9.80 -1.89 3.86
C SER A 607 10.35 -1.02 2.73
N MET A 608 10.93 -1.61 1.70
CA MET A 608 11.54 -0.84 0.63
C MET A 608 10.52 0.01 -0.14
N ASP A 609 9.28 -0.46 -0.28
CA ASP A 609 8.22 0.18 -1.06
C ASP A 609 7.90 1.59 -0.56
N TYR A 610 7.68 1.68 0.74
CA TYR A 610 7.39 2.93 1.40
C TYR A 610 8.62 3.84 1.45
N GLU A 611 9.84 3.29 1.47
CA GLU A 611 11.08 4.08 1.59
C GLU A 611 11.38 4.74 0.26
N ILE A 612 11.27 3.97 -0.81
CA ILE A 612 11.33 4.48 -2.17
C ILE A 612 10.26 5.55 -2.37
N PHE A 613 9.00 5.30 -1.98
CA PHE A 613 7.93 6.29 -2.17
C PHE A 613 8.20 7.62 -1.44
N LEU A 614 8.63 7.55 -0.17
CA LEU A 614 8.95 8.74 0.62
C LEU A 614 10.19 9.45 0.06
N LEU A 615 11.27 8.73 -0.21
CA LEU A 615 12.53 9.31 -0.68
C LEU A 615 12.40 9.91 -2.07
N THR A 616 11.63 9.30 -2.97
CA THR A 616 11.37 9.87 -4.30
C THR A 616 10.66 11.21 -4.20
N ARG A 617 9.63 11.36 -3.34
CA ARG A 617 8.99 12.68 -3.12
C ARG A 617 9.93 13.71 -2.52
N ILE A 618 10.78 13.31 -1.57
CA ILE A 618 11.78 14.19 -0.97
C ILE A 618 12.79 14.63 -2.06
N ARG A 619 13.25 13.69 -2.88
CA ARG A 619 14.19 13.96 -3.97
C ARG A 619 13.61 14.89 -5.03
N GLU A 620 12.37 14.67 -5.45
CA GLU A 620 11.67 15.54 -6.40
C GLU A 620 11.63 16.99 -5.90
N ARG A 621 11.24 17.20 -4.64
CA ARG A 621 11.26 18.55 -4.04
C ARG A 621 12.67 19.11 -3.89
N PHE A 622 13.65 18.27 -3.57
CA PHE A 622 15.05 18.70 -3.44
C PHE A 622 15.63 19.16 -4.78
N LEU A 623 15.32 18.48 -5.89
CA LEU A 623 15.74 18.89 -7.23
C LEU A 623 15.17 20.25 -7.64
N HIS A 624 13.97 20.59 -7.18
CA HIS A 624 13.36 21.90 -7.43
C HIS A 624 13.83 23.01 -6.47
N ALA A 625 13.94 22.72 -5.17
CA ALA A 625 14.19 23.73 -4.13
C ALA A 625 15.65 23.87 -3.71
N GLY A 626 16.50 22.87 -3.96
CA GLY A 626 17.90 22.81 -3.49
C GLY A 626 18.08 22.73 -1.97
N ASN A 627 17.00 22.76 -1.18
CA ASN A 627 17.03 22.75 0.28
C ASN A 627 16.54 21.41 0.83
N THR A 628 17.44 20.65 1.47
CA THR A 628 17.12 19.32 2.01
C THR A 628 16.08 19.37 3.13
N ARG A 629 16.07 20.42 3.96
CA ARG A 629 15.10 20.52 5.07
C ARG A 629 13.68 20.79 4.56
N ASP A 630 13.55 21.69 3.59
CA ASP A 630 12.26 21.95 2.93
C ASP A 630 11.77 20.70 2.22
N ALA A 631 12.67 20.02 1.51
CA ALA A 631 12.36 18.79 0.79
C ALA A 631 11.85 17.67 1.71
N VAL A 632 12.48 17.45 2.86
CA VAL A 632 12.04 16.46 3.85
C VAL A 632 10.68 16.86 4.44
N ALA A 633 10.51 18.12 4.83
CA ALA A 633 9.24 18.59 5.41
C ALA A 633 8.08 18.44 4.43
N TYR A 634 8.29 18.81 3.17
CA TYR A 634 7.31 18.67 2.11
C TYR A 634 7.00 17.20 1.77
N GLY A 635 8.04 16.38 1.57
CA GLY A 635 7.88 14.97 1.22
C GLY A 635 7.16 14.17 2.30
N VAL A 636 7.49 14.39 3.57
CA VAL A 636 6.82 13.70 4.69
C VAL A 636 5.41 14.24 4.89
N SER A 637 5.17 15.56 4.86
CA SER A 637 3.83 16.11 5.13
C SER A 637 2.78 15.73 4.07
N THR A 638 3.21 15.56 2.82
CA THR A 638 2.34 15.15 1.70
C THR A 638 2.14 13.65 1.63
N SER A 639 3.16 12.85 1.98
CA SER A 639 3.08 11.37 1.94
C SER A 639 2.64 10.73 3.25
N ALA A 640 2.71 11.42 4.40
CA ALA A 640 2.45 10.79 5.70
C ALA A 640 1.05 10.18 5.79
N ARG A 641 0.01 10.86 5.28
CA ARG A 641 -1.37 10.34 5.30
C ARG A 641 -1.52 9.10 4.42
N THR A 642 -0.93 9.08 3.22
CA THR A 642 -1.04 7.93 2.31
C THR A 642 -0.26 6.73 2.84
N ILE A 643 0.98 6.95 3.31
CA ILE A 643 1.82 5.91 3.92
C ILE A 643 1.15 5.30 5.15
N THR A 644 0.64 6.12 6.07
CA THR A 644 -0.01 5.61 7.30
C THR A 644 -1.32 4.87 7.00
N SER A 645 -2.06 5.28 5.98
CA SER A 645 -3.30 4.58 5.56
C SER A 645 -3.01 3.22 4.94
N ALA A 646 -1.98 3.13 4.09
CA ALA A 646 -1.53 1.87 3.49
C ALA A 646 -0.98 0.91 4.57
N ALA A 647 -0.13 1.43 5.47
CA ALA A 647 0.37 0.66 6.59
C ALA A 647 -0.75 0.13 7.50
N LEU A 648 -1.79 0.93 7.78
CA LEU A 648 -2.94 0.49 8.58
C LEU A 648 -3.66 -0.71 7.96
N ILE A 649 -3.83 -0.72 6.63
CA ILE A 649 -4.44 -1.84 5.91
C ILE A 649 -3.57 -3.08 6.03
N MET A 650 -2.25 -2.95 5.79
CA MET A 650 -1.31 -4.06 5.91
C MET A 650 -1.29 -4.64 7.33
N ILE A 651 -1.25 -3.78 8.36
CA ILE A 651 -1.34 -4.19 9.75
C ILE A 651 -2.65 -4.95 10.00
N ALA A 652 -3.78 -4.44 9.51
CA ALA A 652 -5.07 -5.11 9.68
C ALA A 652 -5.11 -6.50 9.03
N VAL A 653 -4.55 -6.64 7.82
CA VAL A 653 -4.44 -7.94 7.13
C VAL A 653 -3.63 -8.93 7.96
N PHE A 654 -2.43 -8.53 8.41
CA PHE A 654 -1.52 -9.39 9.15
C PHE A 654 -2.03 -9.72 10.55
N VAL A 655 -2.68 -8.78 11.22
CA VAL A 655 -3.38 -9.02 12.49
C VAL A 655 -4.55 -9.98 12.29
N GLY A 656 -5.30 -9.88 11.18
CA GLY A 656 -6.35 -10.84 10.85
C GLY A 656 -5.82 -12.28 10.75
N PHE A 657 -4.66 -12.46 10.10
CA PHE A 657 -3.96 -13.75 10.08
C PHE A 657 -3.35 -14.14 11.43
N ALA A 658 -2.99 -13.17 12.27
CA ALA A 658 -2.53 -13.44 13.64
C ALA A 658 -3.57 -14.18 14.49
N PHE A 659 -4.85 -13.94 14.23
CA PHE A 659 -5.98 -14.59 14.91
C PHE A 659 -6.56 -15.80 14.15
N ALA A 660 -5.87 -16.30 13.12
CA ALA A 660 -6.35 -17.40 12.28
C ALA A 660 -6.34 -18.79 12.94
N GLY A 661 -5.74 -18.94 14.13
CA GLY A 661 -5.75 -20.19 14.91
C GLY A 661 -4.47 -21.04 14.81
N MET A 662 -3.76 -21.02 13.69
CA MET A 662 -2.47 -21.74 13.57
C MET A 662 -1.30 -20.95 14.18
N PRO A 663 -0.49 -21.54 15.08
CA PRO A 663 0.68 -20.87 15.67
C PRO A 663 1.66 -20.33 14.63
N LEU A 664 2.00 -21.12 13.60
CA LEU A 664 2.94 -20.69 12.55
C LEU A 664 2.43 -19.45 11.79
N VAL A 665 1.16 -19.43 11.39
CA VAL A 665 0.57 -18.27 10.71
C VAL A 665 0.44 -17.08 11.67
N ALA A 666 0.15 -17.36 12.94
CA ALA A 666 0.06 -16.35 13.98
C ALA A 666 1.40 -15.64 14.23
N GLU A 667 2.49 -16.40 14.31
CA GLU A 667 3.85 -15.89 14.47
C GLU A 667 4.23 -14.97 13.29
N ILE A 668 4.06 -15.42 12.05
CA ILE A 668 4.34 -14.60 10.86
C ILE A 668 3.45 -13.34 10.88
N GLY A 669 2.18 -13.47 11.25
CA GLY A 669 1.20 -12.38 11.27
C GLY A 669 1.59 -11.29 12.26
N VAL A 670 1.90 -11.67 13.50
CA VAL A 670 2.37 -10.76 14.54
C VAL A 670 3.68 -10.09 14.14
N ALA A 671 4.66 -10.87 13.67
CA ALA A 671 5.96 -10.34 13.31
C ALA A 671 5.88 -9.33 12.16
N CYS A 672 5.17 -9.66 11.08
CA CYS A 672 4.97 -8.74 9.95
C CYS A 672 4.15 -7.51 10.35
N ALA A 673 3.09 -7.66 11.16
CA ALA A 673 2.30 -6.53 11.64
C ALA A 673 3.12 -5.56 12.48
N VAL A 674 3.93 -6.06 13.43
CA VAL A 674 4.80 -5.22 14.26
C VAL A 674 5.90 -4.59 13.41
N ALA A 675 6.54 -5.35 12.53
CA ALA A 675 7.58 -4.83 11.64
C ALA A 675 7.09 -3.63 10.82
N ILE A 676 5.92 -3.77 10.19
CA ILE A 676 5.30 -2.71 9.38
C ILE A 676 4.83 -1.55 10.26
N ALA A 677 4.23 -1.81 11.42
CA ALA A 677 3.79 -0.75 12.34
C ALA A 677 4.96 0.10 12.82
N VAL A 678 6.04 -0.53 13.24
CA VAL A 678 7.27 0.13 13.70
C VAL A 678 7.93 0.90 12.56
N ASP A 679 8.01 0.30 11.38
CA ASP A 679 8.58 0.93 10.21
C ASP A 679 7.76 2.16 9.74
N ALA A 680 6.45 2.01 9.61
CA ALA A 680 5.55 3.06 9.17
C ALA A 680 5.47 4.24 10.15
N THR A 681 5.73 4.01 11.44
CA THR A 681 5.61 5.05 12.48
C THR A 681 6.96 5.55 12.96
N VAL A 682 7.71 4.73 13.71
CA VAL A 682 8.97 5.11 14.36
C VAL A 682 10.05 5.38 13.32
N VAL A 683 10.19 4.51 12.32
CA VAL A 683 11.22 4.69 11.29
C VAL A 683 10.85 5.83 10.35
N ARG A 684 9.71 5.78 9.68
CA ARG A 684 9.37 6.75 8.61
C ARG A 684 9.00 8.14 9.10
N LEU A 685 8.29 8.27 10.22
CA LEU A 685 7.82 9.57 10.70
C LEU A 685 8.80 10.26 11.64
N VAL A 686 9.79 9.53 12.18
CA VAL A 686 10.74 10.08 13.16
C VAL A 686 12.19 9.86 12.74
N LEU A 687 12.63 8.61 12.57
CA LEU A 687 14.04 8.29 12.35
C LEU A 687 14.54 8.76 10.97
N VAL A 688 13.78 8.51 9.90
CA VAL A 688 14.13 8.94 8.53
C VAL A 688 14.26 10.46 8.44
N PRO A 689 13.26 11.28 8.84
CA PRO A 689 13.36 12.74 8.77
C PRO A 689 14.50 13.29 9.64
N ALA A 690 14.71 12.72 10.84
CA ALA A 690 15.77 13.13 11.74
C ALA A 690 17.16 12.91 11.13
N LEU A 691 17.44 11.71 10.60
CA LEU A 691 18.72 11.42 9.98
C LEU A 691 18.93 12.23 8.70
N MET A 692 17.88 12.41 7.89
CA MET A 692 17.94 13.25 6.69
C MET A 692 18.30 14.70 7.04
N ALA A 693 17.73 15.24 8.11
CA ALA A 693 18.03 16.59 8.60
C ALA A 693 19.46 16.74 9.17
N MET A 694 20.03 15.66 9.73
CA MET A 694 21.40 15.61 10.25
C MET A 694 22.45 15.56 9.13
N PHE A 695 22.29 14.66 8.16
CA PHE A 695 23.32 14.33 7.18
C PHE A 695 23.19 15.06 5.82
N ALA A 696 22.55 16.23 5.81
CA ALA A 696 22.14 17.02 4.65
C ALA A 696 22.85 16.73 3.31
N GLN A 697 24.15 17.05 3.19
CA GLN A 697 24.91 16.90 1.94
C GLN A 697 25.29 15.44 1.62
N TRP A 698 25.55 14.62 2.64
CA TRP A 698 25.96 13.23 2.50
C TRP A 698 24.82 12.34 1.96
N ASN A 699 23.58 12.75 2.22
CA ASN A 699 22.38 12.10 1.71
C ASN A 699 22.36 11.99 0.18
N TRP A 700 23.01 12.90 -0.54
CA TRP A 700 22.97 12.95 -2.01
C TRP A 700 24.28 12.49 -2.65
N TRP A 701 25.16 11.87 -1.86
CA TRP A 701 26.48 11.46 -2.31
C TRP A 701 26.41 10.18 -3.17
N LEU A 702 26.95 10.28 -4.39
CA LEU A 702 27.11 9.17 -5.32
C LEU A 702 28.49 9.24 -5.99
N PRO A 703 29.29 8.16 -5.95
CA PRO A 703 30.56 8.12 -6.66
C PRO A 703 30.38 8.28 -8.20
N PRO A 704 31.22 9.07 -8.89
CA PRO A 704 31.06 9.34 -10.33
C PRO A 704 31.20 8.11 -11.24
N TRP A 705 31.93 7.07 -10.79
CA TRP A 705 32.04 5.81 -11.52
C TRP A 705 30.74 5.00 -11.43
N LEU A 706 30.07 5.06 -10.28
CA LEU A 706 28.83 4.34 -10.02
C LEU A 706 27.65 5.00 -10.73
N SER A 707 27.63 6.33 -10.82
CA SER A 707 26.63 7.07 -11.60
C SER A 707 26.64 6.76 -13.10
N ARG A 708 27.75 6.22 -13.63
CA ARG A 708 27.85 5.78 -15.03
C ARG A 708 27.35 4.36 -15.26
N ILE A 709 27.36 3.52 -14.23
CA ILE A 709 26.98 2.10 -14.31
C ILE A 709 25.50 1.92 -13.97
N LEU A 710 24.98 2.71 -13.02
CA LEU A 710 23.60 2.59 -12.58
C LEU A 710 22.63 2.98 -13.70
N PRO A 711 21.56 2.17 -13.93
CA PRO A 711 20.52 2.53 -14.88
C PRO A 711 19.79 3.80 -14.41
N SER A 712 19.41 4.67 -15.35
CA SER A 712 18.52 5.78 -15.05
C SER A 712 17.10 5.24 -14.92
N VAL A 713 16.51 5.36 -13.74
CA VAL A 713 15.09 5.04 -13.52
C VAL A 713 14.30 6.30 -13.86
N ASP A 714 13.22 6.15 -14.66
CA ASP A 714 12.42 7.25 -15.25
C ASP A 714 11.73 8.20 -14.24
N PHE A 715 11.97 8.06 -12.93
CA PHE A 715 11.51 9.00 -11.90
C PHE A 715 12.06 10.42 -12.10
N ASP A 716 13.17 10.56 -12.84
CA ASP A 716 13.82 11.84 -13.11
C ASP A 716 13.15 12.67 -14.22
N ARG A 717 12.17 12.10 -14.96
CA ARG A 717 11.47 12.83 -16.02
C ARG A 717 10.17 13.42 -15.47
N PRO A 718 10.04 14.76 -15.35
CA PRO A 718 8.78 15.36 -14.97
C PRO A 718 7.70 14.94 -15.96
N LEU A 719 6.54 14.53 -15.44
CA LEU A 719 5.35 14.31 -16.27
C LEU A 719 5.14 15.58 -17.12
N PRO A 720 4.72 15.46 -18.39
CA PRO A 720 4.39 16.64 -19.18
C PRO A 720 3.43 17.49 -18.36
N ALA A 721 3.84 18.75 -18.13
CA ALA A 721 3.05 19.70 -17.38
C ALA A 721 1.68 19.79 -18.06
N VAL A 722 0.63 19.62 -17.29
CA VAL A 722 -0.69 20.03 -17.75
C VAL A 722 -0.58 21.54 -17.88
N ASP A 723 -0.81 22.05 -19.08
CA ASP A 723 -0.84 23.49 -19.33
C ASP A 723 -2.10 24.03 -18.65
N LEU A 724 -2.03 24.21 -17.33
CA LEU A 724 -3.10 24.71 -16.46
C LEU A 724 -3.21 26.23 -16.59
N ALA A 725 -2.87 26.81 -17.75
CA ALA A 725 -2.89 28.25 -18.00
C ALA A 725 -4.24 28.90 -17.62
N ASP A 726 -5.32 28.11 -17.55
CA ASP A 726 -6.68 28.58 -17.28
C ASP A 726 -7.35 28.00 -16.01
N VAL A 727 -6.65 27.27 -15.14
CA VAL A 727 -7.28 26.67 -13.93
C VAL A 727 -6.66 27.21 -12.64
N VAL A 728 -7.34 28.16 -12.02
CA VAL A 728 -7.00 28.72 -10.70
C VAL A 728 -7.89 28.10 -9.62
N VAL A 729 -7.27 27.38 -8.67
CA VAL A 729 -7.94 26.87 -7.46
C VAL A 729 -8.03 28.00 -6.43
N ILE A 730 -9.22 28.57 -6.25
CA ILE A 730 -9.50 29.56 -5.21
C ILE A 730 -9.79 28.81 -3.90
N PRO A 731 -9.06 29.05 -2.80
CA PRO A 731 -9.33 28.41 -1.50
C PRO A 731 -10.72 28.77 -0.96
N ASP A 732 -11.39 27.81 -0.32
CA ASP A 732 -12.76 27.99 0.20
C ASP A 732 -12.89 28.97 1.37
N ASP A 733 -11.81 29.26 2.10
CA ASP A 733 -11.81 30.13 3.29
C ASP A 733 -10.78 31.26 3.17
N ILE A 734 -11.21 32.36 2.55
CA ILE A 734 -10.41 33.60 2.41
C ILE A 734 -10.51 34.48 3.66
N SER A 735 -11.53 34.27 4.49
CA SER A 735 -11.82 35.00 5.73
C SER A 735 -10.74 34.86 6.82
N ALA A 736 -9.94 33.79 6.78
CA ALA A 736 -8.85 33.54 7.72
C ALA A 736 -7.52 34.23 7.36
N LEU A 737 -7.43 34.89 6.20
CA LEU A 737 -6.25 35.67 5.80
C LEU A 737 -6.36 37.08 6.37
N THR A 738 -5.58 37.37 7.42
CA THR A 738 -5.28 38.76 7.82
C THR A 738 -4.50 39.45 6.70
N ALA A 739 -5.24 39.99 5.73
CA ALA A 739 -4.69 40.80 4.65
C ALA A 739 -4.13 42.13 5.22
N PRO A 740 -2.90 42.54 4.87
CA PRO A 740 -2.26 43.76 5.42
C PRO A 740 -2.91 45.07 4.98
N ASN A 741 -3.56 45.11 3.81
CA ASN A 741 -4.08 46.32 3.18
C ASN A 741 -5.58 46.21 2.85
N ALA A 742 -6.31 47.33 2.98
CA ALA A 742 -7.75 47.42 2.68
C ALA A 742 -8.06 47.03 1.22
N ASP A 743 -7.24 47.47 0.26
CA ASP A 743 -7.37 47.14 -1.16
C ASP A 743 -7.28 45.63 -1.43
N LEU A 744 -6.37 44.93 -0.75
CA LEU A 744 -6.22 43.48 -0.89
C LEU A 744 -7.42 42.73 -0.30
N ARG A 745 -7.93 43.22 0.84
CA ARG A 745 -9.11 42.66 1.52
C ARG A 745 -10.37 42.84 0.66
N MET A 746 -10.47 43.98 -0.03
CA MET A 746 -11.53 44.28 -0.98
C MET A 746 -11.44 43.35 -2.20
N VAL A 747 -10.28 43.23 -2.85
CA VAL A 747 -10.08 42.34 -4.01
C VAL A 747 -10.36 40.87 -3.65
N LEU A 748 -9.97 40.44 -2.44
CA LEU A 748 -10.23 39.11 -1.93
C LEU A 748 -11.71 38.87 -1.58
N LYS A 749 -12.41 39.85 -0.98
CA LYS A 749 -13.87 39.78 -0.75
C LYS A 749 -14.65 39.76 -2.07
N SER A 750 -14.24 40.58 -3.03
CA SER A 750 -14.83 40.65 -4.38
C SER A 750 -14.66 39.32 -5.13
N ALA A 751 -13.47 38.71 -5.08
CA ALA A 751 -13.21 37.39 -5.64
C ALA A 751 -14.03 36.28 -4.95
N ALA A 752 -14.17 36.34 -3.62
CA ALA A 752 -14.97 35.39 -2.85
C ALA A 752 -16.47 35.48 -3.18
N LYS A 753 -17.02 36.68 -3.38
CA LYS A 753 -18.44 36.87 -3.73
C LYS A 753 -18.75 36.44 -5.18
N LEU A 754 -17.80 36.59 -6.11
CA LEU A 754 -17.90 36.10 -7.49
C LEU A 754 -18.14 34.58 -7.58
N LYS A 755 -17.59 33.80 -6.64
CA LYS A 755 -17.83 32.35 -6.51
C LYS A 755 -19.30 31.98 -6.34
N HIS A 756 -20.11 32.84 -5.72
CA HIS A 756 -21.52 32.58 -5.46
C HIS A 756 -22.46 33.12 -6.56
N LEU A 757 -21.98 34.00 -7.44
CA LEU A 757 -22.80 34.71 -8.42
C LEU A 757 -22.79 34.05 -9.81
N ALA A 758 -21.73 33.31 -10.11
CA ALA A 758 -21.59 32.51 -11.32
C ALA A 758 -20.81 31.21 -11.00
N PRO A 759 -21.43 30.25 -10.29
CA PRO A 759 -20.79 28.97 -9.96
C PRO A 759 -20.30 28.20 -11.20
N ASP A 760 -20.91 28.46 -12.37
CA ASP A 760 -20.54 27.85 -13.65
C ASP A 760 -19.46 28.63 -14.44
N ALA A 761 -19.15 29.88 -14.07
CA ALA A 761 -18.11 30.68 -14.73
C ALA A 761 -16.72 30.49 -14.11
N ILE A 762 -16.66 29.92 -12.90
CA ILE A 762 -15.42 29.44 -12.29
C ILE A 762 -15.52 27.91 -12.25
N CYS A 763 -15.24 27.29 -13.41
CA CYS A 763 -15.30 25.84 -13.54
C CYS A 763 -14.29 25.16 -12.61
N VAL A 764 -14.81 24.52 -11.54
CA VAL A 764 -14.41 23.12 -11.31
C VAL A 764 -15.03 22.35 -12.47
N THR A 765 -14.19 21.87 -13.38
CA THR A 765 -14.57 21.33 -14.68
C THR A 765 -15.56 20.15 -14.59
N ASP A 766 -16.78 20.36 -15.09
CA ASP A 766 -17.62 19.30 -15.65
C ASP A 766 -17.46 19.36 -17.20
N PRO A 767 -16.86 18.36 -17.86
CA PRO A 767 -16.39 18.50 -19.24
C PRO A 767 -17.47 18.29 -20.31
N LEU A 768 -18.73 18.67 -20.08
CA LEU A 768 -19.81 18.54 -21.08
C LEU A 768 -20.70 19.77 -21.27
N ALA A 769 -20.37 20.94 -20.72
CA ALA A 769 -21.24 22.12 -20.80
C ALA A 769 -20.91 23.15 -21.91
N PHE A 770 -19.84 22.98 -22.69
CA PHE A 770 -19.47 23.94 -23.76
C PHE A 770 -19.52 23.33 -25.16
N THR A 771 -20.74 23.12 -25.66
CA THR A 771 -21.02 23.14 -27.10
C THR A 771 -22.16 24.11 -27.34
N GLY A 772 -21.84 25.32 -27.79
CA GLY A 772 -22.85 26.28 -28.23
C GLY A 772 -22.43 27.72 -28.06
N CYS A 773 -21.58 28.22 -28.97
CA CYS A 773 -21.60 29.60 -29.49
C CYS A 773 -20.53 29.72 -30.59
N GLY A 774 -20.77 29.02 -31.70
CA GLY A 774 -20.22 29.41 -32.99
C GLY A 774 -21.03 30.59 -33.54
N ARG A 775 -20.35 31.46 -34.30
CA ARG A 775 -20.91 32.59 -35.06
C ARG A 775 -22.30 32.28 -35.64
N SER A 776 -23.32 33.04 -35.25
CA SER A 776 -24.59 33.10 -35.97
C SER A 776 -24.65 34.39 -36.78
N GLY A 777 -24.52 34.24 -38.09
CA GLY A 777 -24.87 35.25 -39.08
C GLY A 777 -26.05 34.74 -39.90
N SER A 778 -27.09 35.58 -39.99
CA SER A 778 -28.22 35.60 -40.92
C SER A 778 -29.20 34.40 -40.97
N GLN A 779 -30.38 34.64 -40.40
CA GLN A 779 -31.71 34.49 -41.02
C GLN A 779 -31.83 33.67 -42.33
N ARG A 780 -32.72 32.67 -42.35
CA ARG A 780 -34.12 32.82 -42.84
C ARG A 780 -34.91 31.51 -42.76
N HIS A 781 -36.20 31.69 -42.51
CA HIS A 781 -37.27 30.70 -42.59
C HIS A 781 -37.46 30.13 -44.01
N GLY A 782 -37.80 28.84 -44.08
CA GLY A 782 -39.01 28.38 -44.78
C GLY A 782 -38.88 27.82 -46.21
N ALA A 783 -39.46 26.62 -46.36
CA ALA A 783 -40.09 26.03 -47.56
C ALA A 783 -39.28 25.03 -48.44
N LEU A 784 -39.63 23.74 -48.25
CA LEU A 784 -40.18 22.81 -49.25
C LEU A 784 -39.70 22.94 -50.72
N LEU A 785 -38.97 21.92 -51.23
CA LEU A 785 -39.39 20.99 -52.30
C LEU A 785 -38.19 20.24 -52.93
N GLN A 786 -38.37 18.91 -53.04
CA GLN A 786 -38.05 18.00 -54.15
C GLN A 786 -36.97 18.35 -55.19
N GLY A 787 -36.12 17.36 -55.47
CA GLY A 787 -35.87 16.91 -56.86
C GLY A 787 -34.44 16.93 -57.39
N SER A 788 -33.86 15.73 -57.49
CA SER A 788 -33.09 15.16 -58.63
C SER A 788 -31.83 15.82 -59.20
N ASP A 789 -30.83 14.94 -59.30
CA ASP A 789 -29.91 14.67 -60.43
C ASP A 789 -28.61 15.47 -60.64
N GLN A 790 -27.53 14.64 -60.73
CA GLN A 790 -26.37 14.69 -61.64
C GLN A 790 -25.45 15.93 -61.54
N ASP A 791 -24.12 15.88 -61.64
CA ASP A 791 -23.21 14.95 -62.29
C ASP A 791 -21.76 15.20 -61.79
N ARG A 792 -20.91 14.17 -61.88
CA ARG A 792 -19.44 14.13 -62.15
C ARG A 792 -18.45 15.18 -61.59
N GLY A 793 -17.32 14.65 -61.12
CA GLY A 793 -16.00 15.18 -61.55
C GLY A 793 -14.83 15.06 -60.57
N ARG A 794 -14.10 13.94 -60.68
CA ARG A 794 -12.67 13.65 -60.41
C ARG A 794 -11.72 14.65 -59.71
N ASP A 795 -10.95 14.04 -58.81
CA ASP A 795 -9.51 14.16 -58.48
C ASP A 795 -8.94 15.44 -57.80
N PRO A 796 -8.36 15.30 -56.59
CA PRO A 796 -7.41 16.27 -56.04
C PRO A 796 -5.96 15.80 -56.22
N GLY A 797 -5.17 16.58 -56.93
CA GLY A 797 -3.72 16.41 -57.02
C GLY A 797 -2.99 17.75 -57.12
N GLN A 798 -1.94 17.88 -56.30
CA GLN A 798 -0.78 18.76 -56.46
C GLN A 798 -0.91 20.24 -56.07
N ILE A 799 -0.07 20.63 -55.09
CA ILE A 799 0.47 21.99 -54.92
C ILE A 799 1.99 21.86 -55.07
N PRO A 800 2.64 22.59 -56.01
CA PRO A 800 4.09 22.68 -56.10
C PRO A 800 4.66 23.98 -55.47
N HIS A 801 5.98 23.94 -55.28
CA HIS A 801 6.89 24.93 -54.68
C HIS A 801 6.99 26.29 -55.39
N GLN A 802 7.14 27.35 -54.56
CA GLN A 802 8.24 28.35 -54.48
C GLN A 802 8.53 29.32 -55.67
N VAL A 803 9.27 30.40 -55.32
CA VAL A 803 10.09 31.36 -56.12
C VAL A 803 9.40 32.75 -56.25
N ASP A 804 9.99 33.92 -56.00
CA ASP A 804 11.34 34.38 -55.59
C ASP A 804 11.23 35.83 -55.04
N ILE A 805 12.29 36.34 -54.39
CA ILE A 805 13.04 37.56 -54.78
C ILE A 805 14.30 37.62 -53.92
N ASP A 806 15.45 37.50 -54.57
CA ASP A 806 16.82 37.76 -54.10
C ASP A 806 17.40 39.03 -54.77
N ASP A 807 18.42 39.58 -54.11
CA ASP A 807 19.54 40.42 -54.59
C ASP A 807 19.35 41.89 -55.02
N GLU A 808 19.93 42.83 -54.25
CA GLU A 808 21.22 43.50 -54.58
C GLU A 808 21.69 44.51 -53.49
N ARG A 809 22.94 44.30 -53.01
CA ARG A 809 24.02 45.27 -52.70
C ARG A 809 23.76 46.41 -51.67
N ALA A 810 24.61 46.74 -50.69
CA ALA A 810 26.06 46.54 -50.52
C ALA A 810 26.44 46.63 -49.03
N GLY A 811 27.46 45.87 -48.62
CA GLY A 811 28.09 45.98 -47.31
C GLY A 811 29.43 46.71 -47.33
N VAL A 812 29.79 47.34 -46.22
CA VAL A 812 31.16 47.66 -45.74
C VAL A 812 30.99 47.83 -44.22
N GLY A 813 31.73 47.23 -43.30
CA GLY A 813 33.12 46.81 -43.32
C GLY A 813 33.84 47.54 -42.18
N VAL A 814 34.18 46.76 -41.15
CA VAL A 814 34.99 47.10 -39.97
C VAL A 814 36.23 47.94 -40.32
N VAL A 815 36.53 48.98 -39.53
CA VAL A 815 37.85 49.65 -39.54
C VAL A 815 38.37 49.84 -38.12
N THR A 816 39.57 49.33 -37.94
CA THR A 816 40.52 49.45 -36.83
C THR A 816 41.09 50.87 -36.73
N ALA A 817 41.37 51.33 -35.51
CA ALA A 817 42.31 52.44 -35.30
C ALA A 817 43.05 52.28 -33.97
N ASP A 818 44.23 51.68 -34.05
CA ASP A 818 45.31 51.82 -33.08
C ASP A 818 46.46 52.55 -33.80
N ARG A 819 46.82 53.75 -33.35
CA ARG A 819 48.16 54.33 -33.49
C ARG A 819 48.37 55.63 -32.68
N ARG A 820 49.23 55.47 -31.67
CA ARG A 820 50.41 56.30 -31.33
C ARG A 820 50.24 57.71 -30.70
N THR A 821 50.74 57.74 -29.45
CA THR A 821 51.75 58.66 -28.86
C THR A 821 51.47 60.16 -28.75
N GLY A 822 51.54 60.66 -27.51
CA GLY A 822 51.80 62.06 -27.15
C GLY A 822 51.25 62.39 -25.77
N GLY A 823 52.12 62.77 -24.84
CA GLY A 823 51.84 62.91 -23.41
C GLY A 823 51.42 64.31 -22.93
N ASN A 824 51.47 64.44 -21.60
CA ASN A 824 51.09 65.57 -20.71
C ASN A 824 49.58 65.76 -20.55
N GLY A 825 48.98 65.86 -19.36
CA GLY A 825 49.48 65.95 -17.99
C GLY A 825 48.46 66.71 -17.14
N HIS A 826 48.23 66.26 -15.90
CA HIS A 826 47.54 66.95 -14.77
C HIS A 826 46.01 67.14 -14.93
N GLY A 827 45.14 66.94 -13.92
CA GLY A 827 45.27 66.59 -12.51
C GLY A 827 43.92 66.82 -11.79
N ASN A 828 43.71 66.12 -10.66
CA ASN A 828 42.73 66.36 -9.57
C ASN A 828 41.23 66.10 -9.81
N SER A 829 40.59 65.10 -9.16
CA SER A 829 40.13 65.05 -7.73
C SER A 829 39.04 66.10 -7.43
N ALA A 830 37.89 65.88 -6.79
CA ALA A 830 37.40 64.94 -5.78
C ALA A 830 35.85 65.09 -5.74
N SER A 831 35.01 64.05 -5.57
CA SER A 831 34.48 63.53 -4.29
C SER A 831 33.82 64.55 -3.34
N GLY A 832 32.51 64.40 -3.11
CA GLY A 832 31.75 64.89 -1.94
C GLY A 832 30.24 64.66 -2.14
N ALA A 833 29.60 63.59 -1.62
CA ALA A 833 29.25 63.25 -0.23
C ALA A 833 27.95 63.92 0.32
N ARG A 834 26.90 63.07 0.47
CA ARG A 834 25.84 63.02 1.50
C ARG A 834 25.03 64.28 1.88
N LYS A 835 23.68 64.18 1.78
CA LYS A 835 22.77 63.92 2.92
C LYS A 835 21.29 63.81 2.49
N ARG A 836 20.62 62.77 3.03
CA ARG A 836 19.16 62.60 3.12
C ARG A 836 18.64 63.20 4.43
N VAL A 837 17.29 63.24 4.52
CA VAL A 837 16.38 63.22 5.69
C VAL A 837 15.71 64.58 5.92
N ALA A 838 14.40 64.74 6.10
CA ALA A 838 13.18 63.92 5.92
C ALA A 838 11.96 64.83 6.20
N GLY A 839 10.75 64.44 5.78
CA GLY A 839 9.51 65.01 6.29
C GLY A 839 8.23 64.57 5.55
N LEU A 840 7.55 63.57 6.12
CA LEU A 840 6.11 63.28 6.06
C LEU A 840 5.41 62.79 4.77
N THR A 841 5.06 61.49 4.82
CA THR A 841 3.76 60.85 4.54
C THR A 841 2.96 61.23 3.28
N SER A 842 2.92 60.31 2.30
CA SER A 842 1.89 60.25 1.26
C SER A 842 1.28 58.84 1.21
N ARG A 843 -0.01 58.76 1.60
CA ARG A 843 -0.96 57.72 1.20
C ARG A 843 -1.09 57.80 -0.33
N ASN A 844 -0.76 56.75 -1.09
CA ASN A 844 -1.11 56.67 -2.51
C ASN A 844 -1.03 55.22 -3.04
N GLY A 845 -2.18 54.54 -3.08
CA GLY A 845 -2.40 53.29 -3.83
C GLY A 845 -3.37 53.46 -5.01
N ILE A 846 -4.27 54.44 -4.95
CA ILE A 846 -5.33 54.66 -5.95
C ILE A 846 -4.85 55.52 -7.13
N ALA A 847 -3.82 56.35 -6.94
CA ALA A 847 -3.34 57.28 -7.97
C ALA A 847 -2.63 56.63 -9.17
N LYS A 848 -2.38 55.31 -9.17
CA LYS A 848 -1.57 54.64 -10.21
C LYS A 848 -2.37 53.97 -11.33
N ALA A 849 -3.71 53.99 -11.28
CA ALA A 849 -4.57 53.50 -12.35
C ALA A 849 -4.90 54.56 -13.42
N ILE A 850 -4.40 55.79 -13.27
CA ILE A 850 -4.68 56.91 -14.17
C ILE A 850 -3.36 57.46 -14.74
N VAL A 851 -2.61 56.66 -15.48
CA VAL A 851 -1.60 57.20 -16.41
C VAL A 851 -1.56 56.33 -17.66
N GLY A 852 -2.10 56.89 -18.74
CA GLY A 852 -2.15 56.31 -20.07
C GLY A 852 -3.00 57.20 -20.96
N ALA A 853 -2.63 58.48 -21.07
CA ALA A 853 -3.27 59.41 -22.00
C ALA A 853 -2.70 59.18 -23.40
N ASP A 854 -3.59 59.04 -24.38
CA ASP A 854 -3.31 59.64 -25.68
C ASP A 854 -4.55 60.37 -26.23
N ARG A 855 -4.29 61.67 -26.51
CA ARG A 855 -5.10 62.79 -27.03
C ARG A 855 -6.01 63.59 -26.07
N PRO A 856 -5.86 64.93 -26.02
CA PRO A 856 -6.67 65.81 -25.18
C PRO A 856 -8.07 65.94 -25.79
N VAL A 857 -9.06 65.37 -25.12
CA VAL A 857 -10.47 65.57 -25.44
C VAL A 857 -10.89 66.91 -24.85
N HIS A 858 -11.44 67.79 -25.69
CA HIS A 858 -11.85 69.15 -25.32
C HIS A 858 -12.80 69.10 -24.10
N PRO A 859 -12.70 69.99 -23.10
CA PRO A 859 -13.52 69.94 -21.89
C PRO A 859 -15.03 69.88 -22.22
N VAL A 860 -15.48 70.59 -23.25
CA VAL A 860 -16.88 70.59 -23.72
C VAL A 860 -17.39 69.19 -24.14
N THR A 861 -16.55 68.29 -24.64
CA THR A 861 -16.97 66.92 -25.02
C THR A 861 -17.09 65.96 -23.83
N LEU A 862 -16.34 66.20 -22.75
CA LEU A 862 -16.41 65.41 -21.51
C LEU A 862 -17.66 65.81 -20.70
N TRP A 863 -18.00 67.10 -20.72
CA TRP A 863 -19.22 67.65 -20.15
C TRP A 863 -20.48 67.21 -20.90
N ARG A 864 -20.41 67.04 -22.23
CA ARG A 864 -21.57 66.61 -23.04
C ARG A 864 -22.03 65.18 -22.72
N GLY A 865 -21.10 64.27 -22.39
CA GLY A 865 -21.42 62.88 -22.04
C GLY A 865 -21.96 62.70 -20.62
N ARG A 866 -21.56 63.56 -19.67
CA ARG A 866 -22.04 63.53 -18.29
C ARG A 866 -23.40 64.23 -18.13
N LEU A 867 -23.58 65.39 -18.78
CA LEU A 867 -24.86 66.12 -18.76
C LEU A 867 -25.98 65.35 -19.50
N SER A 868 -25.64 64.55 -20.52
CA SER A 868 -26.62 63.71 -21.22
C SER A 868 -27.22 62.63 -20.32
N VAL A 869 -26.47 62.13 -19.32
CA VAL A 869 -26.98 61.13 -18.36
C VAL A 869 -28.07 61.76 -17.48
N ALA A 870 -27.88 62.99 -17.00
CA ALA A 870 -28.90 63.66 -16.19
C ALA A 870 -30.14 64.07 -17.01
N ILE A 871 -29.96 64.54 -18.26
CA ILE A 871 -31.06 64.98 -19.13
C ILE A 871 -31.89 63.78 -19.65
N ASP A 872 -31.24 62.69 -20.07
CA ASP A 872 -31.92 61.46 -20.56
C ASP A 872 -32.65 60.70 -19.43
N ALA A 873 -32.16 60.83 -18.18
CA ALA A 873 -32.86 60.31 -17.00
C ALA A 873 -34.18 61.07 -16.72
N LEU A 874 -34.25 62.37 -17.03
CA LEU A 874 -35.44 63.20 -16.86
C LEU A 874 -36.46 63.05 -18.01
N GLU A 875 -36.01 62.72 -19.22
CA GLU A 875 -36.86 62.62 -20.43
C GLU A 875 -37.48 61.23 -20.67
N SER A 876 -37.08 60.19 -19.94
CA SER A 876 -37.53 58.81 -20.19
C SER A 876 -38.85 58.46 -19.48
N GLU A 877 -39.94 58.30 -20.22
CA GLU A 877 -41.20 57.73 -19.70
C GLU A 877 -41.05 56.24 -19.32
N PRO A 878 -41.84 55.72 -18.36
CA PRO A 878 -41.84 54.31 -17.97
C PRO A 878 -42.52 53.45 -19.05
N GLU A 879 -41.82 53.15 -20.14
CA GLU A 879 -42.26 52.15 -21.12
C GLU A 879 -41.98 50.73 -20.62
N ALA A 880 -42.94 49.81 -20.87
CA ALA A 880 -42.92 48.41 -20.45
C ALA A 880 -41.60 47.69 -20.79
N GLU A 881 -41.12 46.84 -19.86
CA GLU A 881 -39.88 46.07 -19.94
C GLU A 881 -39.91 45.02 -21.06
N ASP A 882 -39.75 45.46 -22.30
CA ASP A 882 -39.34 44.58 -23.40
C ASP A 882 -37.86 44.21 -23.20
N GLN A 883 -37.50 42.93 -23.33
CA GLN A 883 -36.18 42.37 -23.01
C GLN A 883 -35.01 43.10 -23.71
N ARG A 884 -34.42 44.08 -23.02
CA ARG A 884 -33.25 44.83 -23.49
C ARG A 884 -32.01 43.94 -23.40
N ILE A 885 -31.35 43.74 -24.53
CA ILE A 885 -30.09 42.98 -24.58
C ILE A 885 -28.94 43.95 -24.23
N TYR A 886 -28.32 43.71 -23.07
CA TYR A 886 -27.11 44.38 -22.65
C TYR A 886 -25.88 43.54 -23.06
N GLU A 887 -24.91 44.16 -23.72
CA GLU A 887 -23.69 43.49 -24.18
C GLU A 887 -22.46 44.22 -23.65
N ARG A 888 -21.42 43.44 -23.34
CA ARG A 888 -20.13 43.95 -22.88
C ARG A 888 -19.22 44.22 -24.08
N ARG A 889 -18.63 45.41 -24.14
CA ARG A 889 -17.79 45.88 -25.26
C ARG A 889 -16.28 45.70 -25.05
N SER A 890 -15.84 45.47 -23.82
CA SER A 890 -14.42 45.45 -23.45
C SER A 890 -14.07 44.22 -22.59
N PRO A 891 -12.81 43.75 -22.61
CA PRO A 891 -12.36 42.62 -21.79
C PRO A 891 -12.34 42.95 -20.29
N VAL A 892 -12.35 41.93 -19.41
CA VAL A 892 -12.39 42.11 -17.93
C VAL A 892 -11.11 42.81 -17.47
N GLU A 893 -11.25 43.96 -16.81
CA GLU A 893 -10.10 44.59 -16.15
C GLU A 893 -9.68 43.73 -14.96
N THR A 894 -8.44 43.25 -15.01
CA THR A 894 -7.87 42.35 -14.01
C THR A 894 -6.59 42.95 -13.42
N THR A 895 -6.29 42.57 -12.18
CA THR A 895 -5.07 42.95 -11.46
C THR A 895 -4.37 41.70 -10.93
N HIS A 896 -3.04 41.76 -10.91
CA HIS A 896 -2.22 40.70 -10.33
C HIS A 896 -2.12 40.87 -8.82
N VAL A 897 -2.59 39.86 -8.08
CA VAL A 897 -2.44 39.78 -6.62
C VAL A 897 -1.46 38.66 -6.28
N GLN A 898 -0.36 39.01 -5.62
CA GLN A 898 0.60 38.01 -5.16
C GLN A 898 0.18 37.50 -3.77
N LEU A 899 -0.07 36.20 -3.68
CA LEU A 899 -0.42 35.52 -2.42
C LEU A 899 0.83 35.38 -1.52
N PRO A 900 0.65 35.23 -0.20
CA PRO A 900 1.74 34.90 0.73
C PRO A 900 2.47 33.58 0.39
N THR A 901 1.85 32.73 -0.43
CA THR A 901 2.40 31.48 -0.96
C THR A 901 3.41 31.70 -2.10
N GLY A 902 3.50 32.92 -2.64
CA GLY A 902 4.35 33.27 -3.78
C GLY A 902 3.62 33.28 -5.13
N ASP A 903 2.43 32.68 -5.20
CA ASP A 903 1.63 32.57 -6.42
C ASP A 903 1.00 33.91 -6.83
N ARG A 904 0.86 34.15 -8.15
CA ARG A 904 0.23 35.35 -8.72
C ARG A 904 -1.18 35.01 -9.21
N LEU A 905 -2.20 35.59 -8.60
CA LEU A 905 -3.59 35.50 -9.02
C LEU A 905 -3.94 36.66 -9.96
N LEU A 906 -4.68 36.38 -11.03
CA LEU A 906 -5.38 37.40 -11.82
C LEU A 906 -6.80 37.53 -11.27
N VAL A 907 -7.13 38.69 -10.70
CA VAL A 907 -8.45 38.94 -10.10
C VAL A 907 -9.05 40.20 -10.74
N PRO A 908 -10.37 40.23 -11.02
CA PRO A 908 -11.03 41.45 -11.47
C PRO A 908 -10.75 42.61 -10.52
N THR A 909 -10.56 43.81 -11.08
CA THR A 909 -10.33 44.98 -10.23
C THR A 909 -11.57 45.29 -9.39
N GLY A 910 -11.37 46.03 -8.30
CA GLY A 910 -12.49 46.51 -7.49
C GLY A 910 -13.51 47.33 -8.30
N ALA A 911 -13.01 48.20 -9.17
CA ALA A 911 -13.83 48.99 -10.09
C ALA A 911 -14.59 48.11 -11.09
N GLU A 912 -13.95 47.07 -11.64
CA GLU A 912 -14.58 46.15 -12.57
C GLU A 912 -15.68 45.32 -11.90
N THR A 913 -15.46 44.90 -10.66
CA THR A 913 -16.45 44.16 -9.89
C THR A 913 -17.69 45.02 -9.61
N LEU A 914 -17.50 46.30 -9.29
CA LEU A 914 -18.59 47.24 -9.08
C LEU A 914 -19.40 47.48 -10.37
N ARG A 915 -18.73 47.63 -11.52
CA ARG A 915 -19.42 47.76 -12.83
C ARG A 915 -20.17 46.49 -13.22
N LEU A 916 -19.61 45.31 -12.96
CA LEU A 916 -20.29 44.03 -13.16
C LEU A 916 -21.55 43.92 -12.29
N LYS A 917 -21.49 44.40 -11.04
CA LYS A 917 -22.67 44.44 -10.17
C LYS A 917 -23.73 45.42 -10.66
N GLY A 918 -23.34 46.62 -11.09
CA GLY A 918 -24.26 47.55 -11.77
C GLY A 918 -24.91 46.92 -13.02
N TYR A 919 -24.15 46.15 -13.80
CA TYR A 919 -24.68 45.42 -14.96
C TYR A 919 -25.68 44.33 -14.56
N LEU A 920 -25.39 43.57 -13.49
CA LEU A 920 -26.32 42.55 -12.99
C LEU A 920 -27.62 43.15 -12.45
N ILE A 921 -27.56 44.32 -11.81
CA ILE A 921 -28.76 45.08 -11.42
C ILE A 921 -29.60 45.42 -12.66
N MET A 922 -28.97 45.80 -13.77
CA MET A 922 -29.67 46.07 -15.04
C MET A 922 -30.27 44.81 -15.68
N CYS A 923 -29.62 43.65 -15.57
CA CYS A 923 -30.09 42.41 -16.22
C CYS A 923 -31.06 41.57 -15.37
N ARG A 924 -30.79 41.43 -14.06
CA ARG A 924 -31.48 40.51 -13.15
C ARG A 924 -32.41 41.20 -12.17
N ASN A 925 -32.07 42.42 -11.75
CA ASN A 925 -32.86 43.25 -10.83
C ASN A 925 -33.32 42.51 -9.55
N SER A 926 -32.43 41.79 -8.86
CA SER A 926 -32.77 41.01 -7.66
C SER A 926 -32.38 41.72 -6.35
N ARG A 927 -33.08 41.45 -5.23
CA ARG A 927 -32.74 41.99 -3.89
C ARG A 927 -31.27 41.71 -3.52
N ARG A 928 -30.78 40.52 -3.87
CA ARG A 928 -29.40 40.10 -3.60
C ARG A 928 -28.37 40.94 -4.36
N ASP A 929 -28.69 41.36 -5.59
CA ASP A 929 -27.78 42.19 -6.38
C ASP A 929 -27.65 43.61 -5.80
N TYR A 930 -28.76 44.19 -5.33
CA TYR A 930 -28.74 45.46 -4.60
C TYR A 930 -28.02 45.38 -3.26
N ALA A 931 -28.21 44.29 -2.49
CA ALA A 931 -27.51 44.08 -1.22
C ALA A 931 -25.98 43.97 -1.43
N ASP A 932 -25.54 43.14 -2.37
CA ASP A 932 -24.12 43.01 -2.70
C ASP A 932 -23.50 44.31 -3.21
N PHE A 933 -24.27 45.11 -3.95
CA PHE A 933 -23.86 46.41 -4.44
C PHE A 933 -23.70 47.41 -3.28
N ALA A 934 -24.68 47.50 -2.37
CA ALA A 934 -24.63 48.37 -1.20
C ALA A 934 -23.45 48.04 -0.27
N ASP A 935 -23.14 46.75 -0.08
CA ASP A 935 -21.95 46.29 0.65
C ASP A 935 -20.63 46.77 0.01
N MET A 936 -20.55 46.75 -1.33
CA MET A 936 -19.35 47.20 -2.04
C MET A 936 -19.17 48.71 -1.93
N VAL A 937 -20.26 49.45 -2.03
CA VAL A 937 -20.28 50.91 -1.90
C VAL A 937 -19.84 51.35 -0.51
N GLU A 938 -20.25 50.64 0.55
CA GLU A 938 -19.79 50.91 1.93
C GLU A 938 -18.27 50.86 2.06
N THR A 939 -17.60 50.01 1.28
CA THR A 939 -16.14 49.89 1.30
C THR A 939 -15.40 50.93 0.45
N LEU A 940 -16.08 51.57 -0.52
CA LEU A 940 -15.47 52.45 -1.53
C LEU A 940 -15.82 53.94 -1.35
N GLU A 941 -16.77 54.27 -0.49
CA GLU A 941 -17.45 55.57 -0.42
C GLU A 941 -18.32 55.84 -1.68
N PRO A 942 -19.50 56.47 -1.52
CA PRO A 942 -20.45 56.65 -2.62
C PRO A 942 -19.92 57.53 -3.75
N GLU A 943 -19.06 58.51 -3.45
CA GLU A 943 -18.42 59.38 -4.45
C GLU A 943 -17.48 58.59 -5.39
N THR A 944 -16.65 57.70 -4.84
CA THR A 944 -15.77 56.85 -5.65
C THR A 944 -16.56 55.86 -6.49
N ALA A 945 -17.62 55.29 -5.92
CA ALA A 945 -18.53 54.39 -6.64
C ALA A 945 -19.21 55.11 -7.82
N ALA A 946 -19.64 56.36 -7.61
CA ALA A 946 -20.24 57.19 -8.63
C ALA A 946 -19.30 57.46 -9.82
N VAL A 947 -18.03 57.79 -9.57
CA VAL A 947 -17.03 58.00 -10.62
C VAL A 947 -16.81 56.73 -11.46
N VAL A 948 -16.75 55.55 -10.81
CA VAL A 948 -16.55 54.26 -11.50
C VAL A 948 -17.75 53.90 -12.38
N LEU A 949 -18.96 54.12 -11.87
CA LEU A 949 -20.22 53.77 -12.55
C LEU A 949 -20.61 54.79 -13.63
N ALA A 950 -20.22 56.06 -13.49
CA ALA A 950 -20.39 57.07 -14.54
C ALA A 950 -19.61 56.72 -15.82
N GLY A 951 -18.56 55.90 -15.72
CA GLY A 951 -17.79 55.38 -16.86
C GLY A 951 -18.32 54.08 -17.45
N MET A 952 -19.42 53.53 -16.94
CA MET A 952 -19.91 52.18 -17.28
C MET A 952 -20.26 52.01 -18.77
N ASP A 953 -20.70 53.09 -19.42
CA ASP A 953 -21.02 53.12 -20.86
C ASP A 953 -19.83 52.86 -21.80
N ARG A 954 -18.61 53.02 -21.29
CA ARG A 954 -17.39 52.66 -22.02
C ARG A 954 -17.21 51.13 -22.12
N TYR A 955 -17.78 50.40 -21.17
CA TYR A 955 -17.58 48.96 -20.98
C TYR A 955 -18.79 48.13 -21.40
N TYR A 956 -20.00 48.68 -21.31
CA TYR A 956 -21.26 48.00 -21.60
C TYR A 956 -22.11 48.84 -22.56
N CYS A 957 -22.91 48.19 -23.40
CA CYS A 957 -23.89 48.87 -24.25
C CYS A 957 -25.26 48.21 -24.21
N CYS A 958 -26.31 49.04 -24.32
CA CYS A 958 -27.69 48.58 -24.48
C CYS A 958 -28.06 48.64 -25.97
N GLN A 959 -28.57 47.56 -26.54
CA GLN A 959 -29.21 47.59 -27.86
C GLN A 959 -30.63 48.17 -27.71
N SER A 960 -30.75 49.49 -27.58
CA SER A 960 -32.05 50.19 -27.54
C SER A 960 -32.22 51.10 -28.75
N PRO A 961 -33.41 51.16 -29.38
CA PRO A 961 -33.69 52.01 -30.53
C PRO A 961 -33.50 53.51 -30.24
N ARG A 962 -33.52 53.95 -28.97
CA ARG A 962 -33.34 55.35 -28.56
C ARG A 962 -31.92 55.76 -28.14
N ARG A 963 -30.88 54.90 -28.30
CA ARG A 963 -29.49 55.18 -27.84
C ARG A 963 -29.40 55.68 -26.38
N GLN A 964 -30.16 55.07 -25.48
CA GLN A 964 -30.06 55.38 -24.05
C GLN A 964 -28.80 54.74 -23.45
N TRP A 965 -28.13 55.50 -22.58
CA TRP A 965 -26.90 55.09 -21.91
C TRP A 965 -27.21 54.18 -20.71
N ILE A 966 -26.38 53.16 -20.46
CA ILE A 966 -26.56 52.23 -19.35
C ILE A 966 -26.38 52.93 -18.00
N ALA A 967 -25.43 53.87 -17.90
CA ALA A 967 -25.22 54.61 -16.66
C ALA A 967 -26.48 55.39 -16.25
N THR A 968 -27.19 56.00 -17.21
CA THR A 968 -28.48 56.68 -17.01
C THR A 968 -29.53 55.76 -16.44
N GLN A 969 -29.69 54.58 -17.04
CA GLN A 969 -30.69 53.62 -16.60
C GLN A 969 -30.34 53.04 -15.22
N LEU A 970 -29.05 52.85 -14.94
CA LEU A 970 -28.59 52.40 -13.63
C LEU A 970 -28.86 53.45 -12.55
N VAL A 971 -28.61 54.74 -12.80
CA VAL A 971 -28.95 55.83 -11.87
C VAL A 971 -30.42 55.80 -11.51
N ARG A 972 -31.31 55.61 -12.51
CA ARG A 972 -32.75 55.53 -12.28
C ARG A 972 -33.13 54.32 -11.43
N ARG A 973 -32.57 53.14 -11.71
CA ARG A 973 -32.79 51.92 -10.92
C ARG A 973 -32.23 52.02 -9.50
N LEU A 974 -31.12 52.74 -9.30
CA LEU A 974 -30.56 52.97 -7.98
C LEU A 974 -31.30 54.06 -7.18
N ALA A 975 -31.91 55.03 -7.87
CA ALA A 975 -32.70 56.10 -7.25
C ALA A 975 -34.04 55.60 -6.71
N ASP A 976 -34.67 54.64 -7.40
CA ASP A 976 -35.85 53.94 -6.89
C ASP A 976 -35.69 52.42 -7.10
N PRO A 977 -35.00 51.72 -6.17
CA PRO A 977 -34.77 50.28 -6.25
C PRO A 977 -36.08 49.49 -6.11
N ASP A 978 -36.53 48.90 -7.22
CA ASP A 978 -37.71 48.03 -7.30
C ASP A 978 -37.32 46.65 -7.86
N PRO A 979 -36.74 45.75 -7.04
CA PRO A 979 -36.32 44.43 -7.49
C PRO A 979 -37.48 43.48 -7.80
N CYS A 980 -37.33 42.67 -8.84
CA CYS A 980 -38.38 41.80 -9.38
C CYS A 980 -38.80 40.66 -8.41
N ASP A 981 -37.96 40.31 -7.43
CA ASP A 981 -38.21 39.28 -6.42
C ASP A 981 -38.89 39.85 -5.16
N LEU A 982 -39.51 41.03 -5.23
CA LEU A 982 -40.23 41.63 -4.12
C LEU A 982 -41.53 40.90 -3.74
N ASP A 983 -42.23 40.28 -4.72
CA ASP A 983 -43.62 39.80 -4.54
C ASP A 983 -43.80 38.30 -4.25
N GLU A 984 -42.74 37.47 -4.25
CA GLU A 984 -42.89 36.00 -4.14
C GLU A 984 -42.76 35.37 -2.74
N GLU A 985 -42.62 36.15 -1.66
CA GLU A 985 -42.61 35.58 -0.29
C GLU A 985 -43.61 36.28 0.65
N GLN A 986 -44.90 36.06 0.41
CA GLN A 986 -45.89 36.03 1.49
C GLN A 986 -45.91 34.63 2.10
N GLY A 987 -45.07 34.39 3.11
CA GLY A 987 -45.20 33.18 3.92
C GLY A 987 -44.00 32.77 4.77
N SER A 988 -43.57 33.60 5.73
CA SER A 988 -43.01 33.16 7.03
C SER A 988 -42.56 34.39 7.81
N GLU A 989 -43.28 34.71 8.89
CA GLU A 989 -42.84 35.71 9.87
C GLU A 989 -41.56 35.25 10.59
N GLY A 990 -40.63 36.19 10.80
CA GLY A 990 -39.55 36.05 11.79
C GLY A 990 -38.20 36.55 11.31
N GLU A 991 -37.88 37.80 11.67
CA GLU A 991 -36.54 38.44 11.63
C GLU A 991 -36.04 39.04 10.29
N ALA A 992 -35.51 40.27 10.40
CA ALA A 992 -34.78 41.07 9.41
C ALA A 992 -35.56 41.89 8.34
N ARG A 993 -36.48 42.78 8.75
CA ARG A 993 -36.92 43.93 7.92
C ARG A 993 -36.08 45.24 7.96
N PRO A 994 -34.98 45.42 8.76
CA PRO A 994 -34.21 46.67 8.76
C PRO A 994 -33.15 46.78 7.64
N ASP A 995 -32.72 45.68 7.00
CA ASP A 995 -31.64 45.73 6.00
C ASP A 995 -32.04 46.38 4.67
N TRP A 996 -33.30 46.21 4.22
CA TRP A 996 -33.70 46.68 2.89
C TRP A 996 -33.78 48.21 2.78
N GLU A 997 -34.25 48.88 3.83
CA GLU A 997 -34.32 50.34 3.85
C GLU A 997 -32.90 50.95 3.86
N GLU A 998 -31.95 50.32 4.56
CA GLU A 998 -30.55 50.72 4.55
C GLU A 998 -29.90 50.50 3.17
N ILE A 999 -30.18 49.36 2.51
CA ILE A 999 -29.74 49.09 1.14
C ILE A 999 -30.31 50.14 0.17
N ARG A 1000 -31.59 50.50 0.31
CA ARG A 1000 -32.26 51.53 -0.50
C ARG A 1000 -31.61 52.90 -0.32
N GLN A 1001 -31.36 53.32 0.93
CA GLN A 1001 -30.68 54.58 1.23
C GLN A 1001 -29.28 54.62 0.64
N ARG A 1002 -28.53 53.51 0.70
CA ARG A 1002 -27.18 53.42 0.11
C ARG A 1002 -27.22 53.48 -1.41
N CYS A 1003 -28.14 52.78 -2.07
CA CYS A 1003 -28.32 52.86 -3.52
C CYS A 1003 -28.69 54.29 -3.95
N LEU A 1004 -29.62 54.92 -3.22
CA LEU A 1004 -30.02 56.31 -3.44
C LEU A 1004 -28.82 57.27 -3.28
N SER A 1005 -27.98 57.07 -2.26
CA SER A 1005 -26.79 57.91 -2.06
C SER A 1005 -25.81 57.84 -3.24
N VAL A 1006 -25.66 56.67 -3.87
CA VAL A 1006 -24.83 56.50 -5.07
C VAL A 1006 -25.50 57.13 -6.28
N ALA A 1007 -26.82 56.99 -6.43
CA ALA A 1007 -27.56 57.62 -7.52
C ALA A 1007 -27.44 59.15 -7.44
N VAL A 1008 -27.58 59.73 -6.24
CA VAL A 1008 -27.36 61.16 -5.98
C VAL A 1008 -25.91 61.54 -6.27
N ALA A 1009 -24.93 60.79 -5.79
CA ALA A 1009 -23.52 61.07 -6.08
C ALA A 1009 -23.17 60.96 -7.58
N MET A 1010 -23.81 60.04 -8.32
CA MET A 1010 -23.66 59.95 -9.79
C MET A 1010 -24.27 61.16 -10.50
N LEU A 1011 -25.38 61.71 -9.99
CA LEU A 1011 -25.99 62.93 -10.50
C LEU A 1011 -25.17 64.18 -10.13
N GLU A 1012 -24.60 64.23 -8.92
CA GLU A 1012 -23.73 65.31 -8.46
C GLU A 1012 -22.39 65.35 -9.20
N GLU A 1013 -21.77 64.18 -9.46
CA GLU A 1013 -20.55 64.07 -10.28
C GLU A 1013 -20.80 64.41 -11.76
N ALA A 1014 -22.06 64.33 -12.20
CA ALA A 1014 -22.49 64.73 -13.53
C ALA A 1014 -22.87 66.22 -13.64
N ARG A 1015 -23.21 66.87 -12.52
CA ARG A 1015 -23.52 68.29 -12.38
C ARG A 1015 -22.25 69.14 -12.38
#